data_AF-A0A1V8SC33-F1
#
_entry.id   AF-A0A1V8SC33-F1
#
_cell.length_a   1.000
_cell.length_b   1.000
_cell.length_c   1.000
_cell.angle_alpha   90.00
_cell.angle_beta   90.00
_cell.angle_gamma   90.00
#
_symmetry.space_group_name_H-M   'P 1'
#
loop_
_entity.id
_entity.type
_entity.pdbx_description
1 polymer ?
#
loop_
_entity_poly.entity_id
_entity_poly.type
_entity_poly.pdbx_seq_one_letter_code
_entity_poly.pdbx_strand_id
1 'polypeptide(L)'
;MVFFPPIWAPKLPKVPTDITIEQFMLDEEHGRHPHRHSRNPFTDGLSGKTYSLPEVKQRVDFVARALVEELGFKVNEGSEWDKVVGLFSVNTIDYLTVCWAVHKIGGVLTAASAAYSAPDLEYQLKHSGAKAVFTCATLLETTKEACAKSGIPENRIYILPLPEKAALGATAPGLKTVDDFIARGAKLPELEKLRFGPNDGAERTAFLCYSSGTSGLPKGVMISHRNVIANVLQMYTYEEPGRSKLKPEAGQPKYTENCLGLLPYSHIYGLVVVTHTGVYRGDGVIVLPKYDFEQLLKSIQDFKIAMLYLVPPMIIHITKAANIVKKYDLSHVKAIFTGAAPLGAETAEDLQRMFPDWSIKQGYGMTETCTVVCTSATHDIWFGSSGSLLPGYKARIVTVEGVECTGYDQPGELWVSTPSNTLGYLKNEKATKETFTIEDDGERYTRTGDEAVVRVSPGGNEHIFIVDRIKELIKVKGMQVAPAELEAVLLTHPAVNDCVVIGIPSEREGEVPKAFVVKAPGSIEESDSLLKRDICKHVEKLKSNHKWLRGGVEFIDIVPKSPSGKILRRMIRDQEKAKMKKQGARFLPKTNSPCGPPHETSSNSFWHSEPSPLLLGHRSTRHLPEKVDVVVIGSGLTGTSAARHLLRPSASHSNVKLDVLMLEAREACWGATGRNGGHCQPLLFEHPHDPSIGEFELRNYNTLKQLIEAENIDCEWGSQPGVRAIYGAEIVSRAKKALEVVKGNAPHLANLMRLVTDKTELAKCRIATADGAMVTSVAARMWPYKLVAHLLEDLLTASDLQGTFNLQTFTLVQGISPANAGEGYEVETARGTVLAKRVIVATNAYTSFVLPTFTNFIVPCRGQMSALKPLQSLSDEHRLKTSMGFEGDGLDDYLIQRPNERGGHLMFGGGRTNARSIGVTDDSFVDPKTAAYLRRQLVTVFDLPEKESGSQAPQVELTATHEWTGIMGFSRDEVPWVGPVPGRPGVFIAAGFTGHGMPNTFLSGAAAAIMVRAAFDGRNEKESTAKAMEETGLPKKYLCTEDRRVNCQQMESVEEREEGFERSFDLQMPKRTGTDLSMDSTYSAKSIPKNNKRRTQSSGTFSECGRHGNKWLFGGISIKQTVKDALKRKE
;
A
#
# COMPACT_ATOMS: atom_id res chain seq x y z
N MET A 1 11.83 31.68 6.21
CA MET A 1 11.28 32.77 7.03
C MET A 1 10.86 32.19 8.36
N VAL A 2 11.36 32.74 9.46
CA VAL A 2 10.92 32.35 10.81
C VAL A 2 9.66 33.13 11.19
N PHE A 3 8.60 32.40 11.49
CA PHE A 3 7.32 32.91 11.97
C PHE A 3 7.28 32.92 13.51
N PHE A 4 6.53 33.85 14.08
CA PHE A 4 6.57 34.16 15.52
C PHE A 4 5.16 34.28 16.12
N PRO A 5 5.03 34.28 17.47
CA PRO A 5 3.76 34.60 18.13
C PRO A 5 3.33 36.03 17.79
N PRO A 6 2.02 36.30 17.68
CA PRO A 6 1.52 37.59 17.21
C PRO A 6 1.80 38.70 18.23
N ILE A 7 1.98 39.94 17.77
CA ILE A 7 2.48 41.06 18.58
C ILE A 7 1.57 41.37 19.80
N TRP A 8 0.28 41.04 19.73
CA TRP A 8 -0.66 41.20 20.85
C TRP A 8 -0.49 40.14 21.95
N ALA A 9 0.13 38.98 21.67
CA ALA A 9 0.30 37.92 22.63
C ALA A 9 1.40 38.28 23.65
N PRO A 10 1.13 38.21 24.98
CA PRO A 10 2.14 38.54 25.97
C PRO A 10 3.34 37.58 25.90
N LYS A 11 4.53 38.08 26.24
CA LYS A 11 5.76 37.27 26.25
C LYS A 11 5.66 36.16 27.30
N LEU A 12 6.12 34.96 26.94
CA LEU A 12 6.21 33.81 27.85
C LEU A 12 7.05 34.17 29.09
N PRO A 13 6.52 34.06 30.33
CA PRO A 13 7.33 34.20 31.55
C PRO A 13 8.46 33.16 31.60
N LYS A 14 9.46 33.38 32.46
CA LYS A 14 10.57 32.42 32.66
C LYS A 14 9.99 31.07 33.12
N VAL A 15 10.10 30.05 32.27
CA VAL A 15 9.80 28.67 32.64
C VAL A 15 10.86 28.18 33.65
N PRO A 16 10.48 27.70 34.85
CA PRO A 16 11.43 27.14 35.81
C PRO A 16 12.01 25.80 35.30
N THR A 17 13.15 25.41 35.86
CA THR A 17 13.99 24.30 35.36
C THR A 17 14.43 23.34 36.48
N ASP A 18 14.02 23.65 37.69
CA ASP A 18 14.55 23.21 38.99
C ASP A 18 13.44 22.67 39.92
N ILE A 19 12.19 22.66 39.46
CA ILE A 19 11.01 22.17 40.20
C ILE A 19 10.29 21.03 39.46
N THR A 20 9.51 20.25 40.21
CA THR A 20 8.58 19.26 39.66
C THR A 20 7.28 19.91 39.16
N ILE A 21 6.52 19.15 38.36
CA ILE A 21 5.14 19.51 38.00
C ILE A 21 4.24 19.55 39.24
N GLU A 22 4.46 18.67 40.23
CA GLU A 22 3.68 18.63 41.47
C GLU A 22 3.72 19.97 42.20
N GLN A 23 4.92 20.52 42.41
CA GLN A 23 5.12 21.84 42.99
C GLN A 23 4.46 22.93 42.14
N PHE A 24 4.79 22.98 40.84
CA PHE A 24 4.22 23.98 39.91
C PHE A 24 2.69 24.01 39.89
N MET A 25 2.04 22.87 40.09
CA MET A 25 0.59 22.73 40.12
C MET A 25 -0.05 23.02 41.48
N LEU A 26 0.67 22.79 42.59
CA LEU A 26 0.11 22.74 43.96
C LEU A 26 0.73 23.75 44.94
N ASP A 27 1.71 24.55 44.53
CA ASP A 27 2.31 25.65 45.30
C ASP A 27 1.96 27.01 44.69
N GLU A 28 1.46 27.96 45.50
CA GLU A 28 1.04 29.30 45.02
C GLU A 28 2.21 30.17 44.53
N GLU A 29 3.43 29.91 45.01
CA GLU A 29 4.64 30.67 44.69
C GLU A 29 5.07 30.60 43.21
N HIS A 30 4.50 29.67 42.44
CA HIS A 30 4.77 29.52 41.02
C HIS A 30 3.75 30.22 40.09
N GLY A 31 2.86 31.06 40.64
CA GLY A 31 2.01 31.97 39.86
C GLY A 31 0.67 31.39 39.38
N ARG A 32 0.29 30.20 39.87
CA ARG A 32 -1.05 29.62 39.68
C ARG A 32 -2.15 30.49 40.30
N HIS A 33 -3.41 30.30 39.92
CA HIS A 33 -4.54 30.98 40.57
C HIS A 33 -4.67 30.54 42.05
N PRO A 34 -4.90 31.45 43.01
CA PRO A 34 -4.87 31.12 44.45
C PRO A 34 -5.84 30.02 44.87
N HIS A 35 -5.44 29.20 45.83
CA HIS A 35 -6.14 28.01 46.30
C HIS A 35 -7.55 28.33 46.78
N ARG A 36 -7.68 29.36 47.63
CA ARG A 36 -8.97 29.84 48.19
C ARG A 36 -9.96 30.41 47.16
N HIS A 37 -9.47 30.70 45.95
CA HIS A 37 -10.22 31.29 44.84
C HIS A 37 -10.37 30.32 43.66
N SER A 38 -9.70 29.16 43.72
CA SER A 38 -9.81 28.12 42.71
C SER A 38 -11.08 27.32 42.93
N ARG A 39 -11.67 26.84 41.84
CA ARG A 39 -12.69 25.77 41.89
C ARG A 39 -12.01 24.46 42.29
N ASN A 40 -12.79 23.48 42.73
CA ASN A 40 -12.28 22.16 43.03
C ASN A 40 -11.66 21.53 41.76
N PRO A 41 -10.37 21.12 41.78
CA PRO A 41 -9.64 20.70 40.58
C PRO A 41 -10.34 19.63 39.75
N PHE A 42 -10.87 18.60 40.41
CA PHE A 42 -11.51 17.45 39.78
C PHE A 42 -12.82 17.13 40.49
N THR A 43 -13.91 17.08 39.72
CA THR A 43 -15.26 16.75 40.21
C THR A 43 -15.82 15.64 39.33
N ASP A 44 -16.25 14.53 39.93
CA ASP A 44 -16.81 13.40 39.23
C ASP A 44 -18.21 13.74 38.66
N GLY A 45 -18.35 13.70 37.34
CA GLY A 45 -19.57 14.10 36.64
C GLY A 45 -20.76 13.13 36.77
N LEU A 46 -20.59 12.00 37.48
CA LEU A 46 -21.63 10.98 37.65
C LEU A 46 -22.20 10.93 39.08
N SER A 47 -21.40 11.37 40.06
CA SER A 47 -21.67 11.33 41.50
C SER A 47 -21.51 12.67 42.23
N GLY A 48 -20.84 13.65 41.63
CA GLY A 48 -20.48 14.91 42.27
C GLY A 48 -19.32 14.83 43.26
N LYS A 49 -18.70 13.65 43.47
CA LYS A 49 -17.55 13.50 44.38
C LYS A 49 -16.40 14.41 43.92
N THR A 50 -15.86 15.19 44.83
CA THR A 50 -14.95 16.30 44.54
C THR A 50 -14.07 16.60 45.76
N TYR A 51 -12.91 17.21 45.52
CA TYR A 51 -11.96 17.63 46.56
C TYR A 51 -11.45 19.04 46.25
N SER A 52 -11.26 19.87 47.28
CA SER A 52 -10.58 21.16 47.12
C SER A 52 -9.09 20.97 46.82
N LEU A 53 -8.44 21.97 46.22
CA LEU A 53 -7.01 21.87 45.88
C LEU A 53 -6.10 21.59 47.12
N PRO A 54 -6.31 22.16 48.31
CA PRO A 54 -5.58 21.77 49.52
C PRO A 54 -5.75 20.30 49.90
N GLU A 55 -6.97 19.74 49.77
CA GLU A 55 -7.21 18.31 49.99
C GLU A 55 -6.52 17.45 48.93
N VAL A 56 -6.56 17.84 47.64
CA VAL A 56 -5.83 17.15 46.57
C VAL A 56 -4.32 17.15 46.87
N LYS A 57 -3.75 18.26 47.33
CA LYS A 57 -2.34 18.34 47.74
C LYS A 57 -2.01 17.40 48.91
N GLN A 58 -2.89 17.31 49.90
CA GLN A 58 -2.73 16.35 50.99
C GLN A 58 -2.86 14.90 50.53
N ARG A 59 -3.80 14.59 49.63
CA ARG A 59 -3.95 13.26 49.00
C ARG A 59 -2.70 12.88 48.21
N VAL A 60 -2.15 13.79 47.41
CA VAL A 60 -0.89 13.62 46.65
C VAL A 60 0.27 13.26 47.57
N ASP A 61 0.45 14.01 48.67
CA ASP A 61 1.51 13.77 49.63
C ASP A 61 1.35 12.42 50.36
N PHE A 62 0.14 12.05 50.76
CA PHE A 62 -0.12 10.76 51.40
C PHE A 62 0.08 9.58 50.43
N VAL A 63 -0.35 9.67 49.16
CA VAL A 63 -0.04 8.66 48.14
C VAL A 63 1.47 8.54 47.93
N ALA A 64 2.21 9.65 47.91
CA ALA A 64 3.67 9.66 47.78
C ALA A 64 4.36 8.94 48.96
N ARG A 65 3.98 9.24 50.21
CA ARG A 65 4.47 8.56 51.42
C ARG A 65 4.24 7.05 51.33
N ALA A 66 3.03 6.63 50.97
CA ALA A 66 2.67 5.22 50.87
C ALA A 66 3.38 4.50 49.70
N LEU A 67 3.58 5.15 48.54
CA LEU A 67 4.36 4.59 47.43
C LEU A 67 5.83 4.33 47.79
N VAL A 68 6.44 5.22 48.59
CA VAL A 68 7.81 5.06 49.08
C VAL A 68 7.94 3.84 49.99
N GLU A 69 6.99 3.62 50.90
CA GLU A 69 6.97 2.41 51.73
C GLU A 69 6.69 1.15 50.90
N GLU A 70 5.60 1.14 50.12
CA GLU A 70 5.08 -0.02 49.41
C GLU A 70 6.06 -0.62 48.39
N LEU A 71 6.81 0.25 47.69
CA LEU A 71 7.74 -0.15 46.63
C LEU A 71 9.21 -0.07 47.07
N GLY A 72 9.49 0.36 48.30
CA GLY A 72 10.84 0.51 48.85
C GLY A 72 11.66 1.63 48.20
N PHE A 73 11.00 2.59 47.54
CA PHE A 73 11.67 3.67 46.82
C PHE A 73 12.38 4.65 47.78
N LYS A 74 13.41 5.31 47.26
CA LYS A 74 14.20 6.32 47.98
C LYS A 74 14.12 7.64 47.23
N VAL A 75 13.58 8.69 47.86
CA VAL A 75 13.26 9.96 47.17
C VAL A 75 14.50 10.53 46.47
N ASN A 76 15.64 10.57 47.16
CA ASN A 76 16.87 11.20 46.69
C ASN A 76 17.98 10.22 46.27
N GLU A 77 17.64 8.96 46.01
CA GLU A 77 18.57 7.96 45.46
C GLU A 77 18.02 7.39 44.14
N GLY A 78 18.90 6.82 43.32
CA GLY A 78 18.57 6.27 42.00
C GLY A 78 18.20 7.32 40.95
N SER A 79 17.79 6.83 39.78
CA SER A 79 17.25 7.61 38.68
C SER A 79 15.73 7.68 38.73
N GLU A 80 15.10 8.49 37.87
CA GLU A 80 13.65 8.46 37.68
C GLU A 80 13.17 7.11 37.08
N TRP A 81 14.05 6.41 36.36
CA TRP A 81 13.83 5.12 35.69
C TRP A 81 13.79 3.93 36.66
N ASP A 82 14.25 4.13 37.89
CA ASP A 82 14.07 3.17 38.98
C ASP A 82 12.67 3.25 39.61
N LYS A 83 11.96 4.37 39.40
CA LYS A 83 10.68 4.73 40.05
C LYS A 83 9.52 4.82 39.06
N VAL A 84 9.57 4.06 37.97
CA VAL A 84 8.53 4.09 36.92
C VAL A 84 7.24 3.43 37.41
N VAL A 85 6.11 4.15 37.36
CA VAL A 85 4.78 3.65 37.74
C VAL A 85 3.82 3.73 36.55
N GLY A 86 3.13 2.62 36.26
CA GLY A 86 2.11 2.55 35.21
C GLY A 86 0.76 3.07 35.67
N LEU A 87 0.02 3.71 34.77
CA LEU A 87 -1.37 4.11 34.99
C LEU A 87 -2.22 3.76 33.76
N PHE A 88 -3.06 2.75 33.88
CA PHE A 88 -3.94 2.20 32.84
C PHE A 88 -5.40 2.26 33.34
N SER A 89 -6.03 3.42 33.19
CA SER A 89 -7.37 3.68 33.71
C SER A 89 -8.15 4.58 32.77
N VAL A 90 -9.49 4.49 32.83
CA VAL A 90 -10.38 5.58 32.39
C VAL A 90 -10.13 6.84 33.23
N ASN A 91 -10.67 7.99 32.80
CA ASN A 91 -10.57 9.23 33.58
C ASN A 91 -11.23 9.09 34.96
N THR A 92 -10.53 9.47 36.02
CA THR A 92 -11.00 9.49 37.42
C THR A 92 -10.49 10.73 38.13
N ILE A 93 -11.13 11.15 39.23
CA ILE A 93 -10.74 12.35 39.98
C ILE A 93 -9.35 12.25 40.64
N ASP A 94 -8.88 11.03 40.92
CA ASP A 94 -7.56 10.78 41.52
C ASP A 94 -6.47 10.39 40.51
N TYR A 95 -6.77 10.40 39.20
CA TYR A 95 -5.78 10.11 38.16
C TYR A 95 -4.54 11.02 38.32
N LEU A 96 -4.78 12.33 38.49
CA LEU A 96 -3.71 13.32 38.69
C LEU A 96 -3.12 13.30 40.11
N THR A 97 -3.87 12.85 41.11
CA THR A 97 -3.33 12.56 42.46
C THR A 97 -2.19 11.55 42.37
N VAL A 98 -2.36 10.48 41.60
CA VAL A 98 -1.31 9.48 41.35
C VAL A 98 -0.17 10.06 40.49
N CYS A 99 -0.47 10.83 39.42
CA CYS A 99 0.56 11.49 38.61
C CYS A 99 1.53 12.33 39.47
N TRP A 100 0.98 13.25 40.26
CA TRP A 100 1.77 14.18 41.05
C TRP A 100 2.45 13.50 42.25
N ALA A 101 1.86 12.46 42.84
CA ALA A 101 2.52 11.66 43.87
C ALA A 101 3.79 10.94 43.36
N VAL A 102 3.77 10.44 42.12
CA VAL A 102 4.95 9.83 41.47
C VAL A 102 6.01 10.90 41.13
N HIS A 103 5.59 12.10 40.74
CA HIS A 103 6.52 13.23 40.51
C HIS A 103 7.17 13.72 41.80
N LYS A 104 6.43 13.78 42.91
CA LYS A 104 6.92 14.22 44.23
C LYS A 104 8.10 13.40 44.74
N ILE A 105 8.19 12.13 44.34
CA ILE A 105 9.28 11.20 44.71
C ILE A 105 10.38 11.10 43.64
N GLY A 106 10.30 11.92 42.58
CA GLY A 106 11.26 11.96 41.48
C GLY A 106 11.16 10.76 40.53
N GLY A 107 9.95 10.23 40.29
CA GLY A 107 9.71 9.10 39.38
C GLY A 107 8.94 9.45 38.11
N VAL A 108 8.99 8.54 37.14
CA VAL A 108 8.26 8.64 35.86
C VAL A 108 6.87 8.01 35.96
N LEU A 109 5.84 8.70 35.50
CA LEU A 109 4.55 8.05 35.22
C LEU A 109 4.43 7.64 33.75
N THR A 110 4.14 6.36 33.50
CA THR A 110 3.86 5.84 32.15
C THR A 110 2.34 5.66 31.99
N ALA A 111 1.72 6.60 31.26
CA ALA A 111 0.27 6.65 31.11
C ALA A 111 -0.16 5.82 29.89
N ALA A 112 -0.99 4.81 30.12
CA ALA A 112 -1.46 3.88 29.10
C ALA A 112 -2.92 4.17 28.73
N SER A 113 -3.26 4.01 27.46
CA SER A 113 -4.62 4.22 26.96
C SER A 113 -5.57 3.16 27.48
N ALA A 114 -6.70 3.55 28.06
CA ALA A 114 -7.77 2.66 28.53
C ALA A 114 -8.38 1.75 27.45
N ALA A 115 -8.04 1.95 26.17
CA ALA A 115 -8.44 1.12 25.04
C ALA A 115 -7.34 0.18 24.51
N TYR A 116 -6.23 0.02 25.24
CA TYR A 116 -5.18 -0.96 24.92
C TYR A 116 -5.60 -2.40 25.24
N SER A 117 -5.16 -3.34 24.42
CA SER A 117 -5.23 -4.77 24.72
C SER A 117 -4.13 -5.16 25.72
N ALA A 118 -4.22 -6.35 26.33
CA ALA A 118 -3.19 -6.83 27.24
C ALA A 118 -1.78 -6.90 26.59
N PRO A 119 -1.60 -7.33 25.33
CA PRO A 119 -0.32 -7.21 24.61
C PRO A 119 0.19 -5.77 24.42
N ASP A 120 -0.68 -4.80 24.13
CA ASP A 120 -0.28 -3.39 23.98
C ASP A 120 0.22 -2.82 25.32
N LEU A 121 -0.49 -3.16 26.41
CA LEU A 121 -0.15 -2.77 27.77
C LEU A 121 1.13 -3.47 28.25
N GLU A 122 1.28 -4.78 28.00
CA GLU A 122 2.50 -5.55 28.27
C GLU A 122 3.72 -4.91 27.62
N TYR A 123 3.60 -4.53 26.34
CA TYR A 123 4.66 -3.82 25.62
C TYR A 123 5.00 -2.48 26.29
N GLN A 124 4.01 -1.64 26.62
CA GLN A 124 4.26 -0.37 27.32
C GLN A 124 4.94 -0.59 28.68
N LEU A 125 4.47 -1.53 29.50
CA LEU A 125 5.01 -1.84 30.82
C LEU A 125 6.46 -2.33 30.75
N LYS A 126 6.76 -3.29 29.87
CA LYS A 126 8.13 -3.80 29.63
C LYS A 126 9.06 -2.72 29.08
N HIS A 127 8.59 -1.95 28.10
CA HIS A 127 9.42 -0.96 27.43
C HIS A 127 9.77 0.22 28.36
N SER A 128 8.82 0.67 29.18
CA SER A 128 9.05 1.71 30.21
C SER A 128 9.79 1.20 31.44
N GLY A 129 9.72 -0.09 31.76
CA GLY A 129 10.35 -0.68 32.95
C GLY A 129 9.57 -0.43 34.24
N ALA A 130 8.24 -0.36 34.14
CA ALA A 130 7.31 -0.08 35.24
C ALA A 130 7.43 -1.08 36.40
N LYS A 131 7.38 -0.60 37.64
CA LYS A 131 7.53 -1.43 38.86
C LYS A 131 6.19 -1.87 39.48
N ALA A 132 5.10 -1.15 39.16
CA ALA A 132 3.74 -1.30 39.65
C ALA A 132 2.75 -0.62 38.69
N VAL A 133 1.45 -0.92 38.80
CA VAL A 133 0.40 -0.37 37.92
C VAL A 133 -0.86 0.04 38.70
N PHE A 134 -1.30 1.28 38.52
CA PHE A 134 -2.65 1.72 38.89
C PHE A 134 -3.63 1.47 37.74
N THR A 135 -4.75 0.83 38.02
CA THR A 135 -5.83 0.48 37.08
C THR A 135 -7.20 0.75 37.69
N CYS A 136 -8.28 0.54 36.96
CA CYS A 136 -9.65 0.58 37.50
C CYS A 136 -10.33 -0.79 37.38
N ALA A 137 -11.36 -1.06 38.19
CA ALA A 137 -11.99 -2.39 38.27
C ALA A 137 -12.48 -2.93 36.91
N THR A 138 -12.96 -2.07 36.02
CA THR A 138 -13.40 -2.42 34.66
C THR A 138 -12.28 -2.84 33.71
N LEU A 139 -11.02 -2.60 34.06
CA LEU A 139 -9.82 -2.92 33.27
C LEU A 139 -8.90 -3.92 33.98
N LEU A 140 -9.33 -4.48 35.12
CA LEU A 140 -8.48 -5.27 36.00
C LEU A 140 -7.91 -6.51 35.31
N GLU A 141 -8.74 -7.33 34.64
CA GLU A 141 -8.27 -8.59 34.05
C GLU A 141 -7.23 -8.38 32.93
N THR A 142 -7.44 -7.36 32.08
CA THR A 142 -6.43 -6.90 31.09
C THR A 142 -5.14 -6.44 31.76
N THR A 143 -5.25 -5.83 32.95
CA THR A 143 -4.10 -5.42 33.77
C THR A 143 -3.35 -6.63 34.34
N LYS A 144 -4.07 -7.62 34.89
CA LYS A 144 -3.49 -8.86 35.43
C LYS A 144 -2.72 -9.62 34.36
N GLU A 145 -3.33 -9.83 33.20
CA GLU A 145 -2.70 -10.52 32.06
C GLU A 145 -1.40 -9.83 31.62
N ALA A 146 -1.45 -8.50 31.45
CA ALA A 146 -0.27 -7.72 31.07
C ALA A 146 0.82 -7.74 32.16
N CYS A 147 0.45 -7.56 33.44
CA CYS A 147 1.40 -7.54 34.55
C CYS A 147 2.11 -8.89 34.73
N ALA A 148 1.36 -10.00 34.66
CA ALA A 148 1.93 -11.34 34.75
C ALA A 148 2.97 -11.60 33.65
N LYS A 149 2.67 -11.23 32.40
CA LYS A 149 3.62 -11.34 31.28
C LYS A 149 4.80 -10.36 31.40
N SER A 150 4.61 -9.21 32.07
CA SER A 150 5.63 -8.18 32.33
C SER A 150 6.51 -8.46 33.56
N GLY A 151 6.21 -9.48 34.37
CA GLY A 151 6.92 -9.75 35.62
C GLY A 151 6.57 -8.78 36.77
N ILE A 152 5.46 -8.05 36.66
CA ILE A 152 4.92 -7.22 37.74
C ILE A 152 3.99 -8.13 38.58
N PRO A 153 4.26 -8.35 39.88
CA PRO A 153 3.43 -9.23 40.70
C PRO A 153 2.06 -8.61 40.99
N GLU A 154 1.04 -9.45 41.20
CA GLU A 154 -0.35 -9.02 41.37
C GLU A 154 -0.56 -8.09 42.59
N ASN A 155 0.24 -8.23 43.65
CA ASN A 155 0.23 -7.32 44.80
C ASN A 155 0.77 -5.90 44.50
N ARG A 156 1.24 -5.65 43.27
CA ARG A 156 1.61 -4.33 42.75
C ARG A 156 0.63 -3.81 41.67
N ILE A 157 -0.57 -4.39 41.63
CA ILE A 157 -1.72 -3.86 40.90
C ILE A 157 -2.61 -3.12 41.92
N TYR A 158 -2.87 -1.84 41.67
CA TYR A 158 -3.58 -0.94 42.57
C TYR A 158 -4.80 -0.32 41.89
N ILE A 159 -5.82 0.04 42.67
CA ILE A 159 -7.14 0.40 42.14
C ILE A 159 -7.45 1.89 42.32
N LEU A 160 -7.66 2.58 41.20
CA LEU A 160 -8.37 3.86 41.12
C LEU A 160 -9.88 3.57 41.26
N PRO A 161 -10.56 4.08 42.31
CA PRO A 161 -12.01 3.88 42.46
C PRO A 161 -12.81 4.50 41.31
N LEU A 162 -13.90 3.84 40.93
CA LEU A 162 -14.90 4.35 39.98
C LEU A 162 -16.21 4.63 40.73
N PRO A 163 -17.01 5.64 40.31
CA PRO A 163 -18.39 5.73 40.75
C PRO A 163 -19.18 4.51 40.25
N GLU A 164 -20.18 4.07 41.02
CA GLU A 164 -20.96 2.85 40.77
C GLU A 164 -21.48 2.72 39.32
N LYS A 165 -22.03 3.81 38.77
CA LYS A 165 -22.52 3.91 37.38
C LYS A 165 -21.44 3.64 36.31
N ALA A 166 -20.17 3.88 36.62
CA ALA A 166 -19.04 3.61 35.73
C ALA A 166 -18.36 2.26 36.01
N ALA A 167 -18.48 1.74 37.25
CA ALA A 167 -17.97 0.43 37.62
C ALA A 167 -18.74 -0.73 36.95
N LEU A 168 -20.03 -0.54 36.63
CA LEU A 168 -20.88 -1.54 35.94
C LEU A 168 -20.89 -2.93 36.64
N GLY A 169 -20.80 -2.94 37.97
CA GLY A 169 -20.73 -4.16 38.78
C GLY A 169 -19.34 -4.82 38.86
N ALA A 170 -18.32 -4.30 38.17
CA ALA A 170 -16.95 -4.77 38.31
C ALA A 170 -16.39 -4.45 39.70
N THR A 171 -15.71 -5.42 40.31
CA THR A 171 -15.09 -5.31 41.64
C THR A 171 -13.64 -5.78 41.60
N ALA A 172 -12.84 -5.37 42.59
CA ALA A 172 -11.42 -5.70 42.69
C ALA A 172 -11.06 -6.21 44.10
N PRO A 173 -11.63 -7.35 44.54
CA PRO A 173 -11.47 -7.84 45.91
C PRO A 173 -9.99 -8.14 46.23
N GLY A 174 -9.53 -7.68 47.40
CA GLY A 174 -8.18 -7.95 47.91
C GLY A 174 -7.06 -7.04 47.38
N LEU A 175 -7.33 -6.17 46.41
CA LEU A 175 -6.35 -5.21 45.88
C LEU A 175 -6.47 -3.84 46.55
N LYS A 176 -5.33 -3.20 46.81
CA LYS A 176 -5.26 -1.88 47.47
C LYS A 176 -5.81 -0.78 46.56
N THR A 177 -6.64 0.10 47.09
CA THR A 177 -7.17 1.28 46.39
C THR A 177 -6.31 2.53 46.64
N VAL A 178 -6.47 3.58 45.84
CA VAL A 178 -5.85 4.89 46.12
C VAL A 178 -6.29 5.46 47.48
N ASP A 179 -7.54 5.24 47.91
CA ASP A 179 -7.99 5.68 49.23
C ASP A 179 -7.31 4.87 50.37
N ASP A 180 -6.89 3.62 50.15
CA ASP A 180 -6.04 2.86 51.10
C ASP A 180 -4.62 3.42 51.18
N PHE A 181 -4.01 3.80 50.04
CA PHE A 181 -2.71 4.49 50.01
C PHE A 181 -2.77 5.79 50.80
N ILE A 182 -3.87 6.54 50.70
CA ILE A 182 -4.08 7.79 51.43
C ILE A 182 -4.27 7.52 52.94
N ALA A 183 -5.07 6.51 53.29
CA ALA A 183 -5.27 6.09 54.69
C ALA A 183 -4.01 5.50 55.34
N ARG A 184 -3.07 4.96 54.56
CA ARG A 184 -1.73 4.56 55.02
C ARG A 184 -0.79 5.75 55.12
N GLY A 185 -0.71 6.57 54.07
CA GLY A 185 0.17 7.73 53.98
C GLY A 185 -0.05 8.76 55.09
N ALA A 186 -1.31 8.97 55.49
CA ALA A 186 -1.69 9.81 56.63
C ALA A 186 -1.06 9.37 57.98
N LYS A 187 -0.52 8.14 58.06
CA LYS A 187 0.10 7.53 59.25
C LYS A 187 1.61 7.35 59.10
N LEU A 188 2.20 7.81 58.00
CA LEU A 188 3.63 7.76 57.71
C LEU A 188 4.29 9.12 57.97
N PRO A 189 5.59 9.17 58.29
CA PRO A 189 6.34 10.43 58.42
C PRO A 189 6.37 11.21 57.09
N GLU A 190 6.72 12.49 57.17
CA GLU A 190 7.00 13.28 55.98
C GLU A 190 8.20 12.72 55.21
N LEU A 191 8.14 12.83 53.88
CA LEU A 191 9.25 12.44 53.01
C LEU A 191 10.38 13.48 53.07
N GLU A 192 11.60 13.05 52.79
CA GLU A 192 12.66 13.98 52.40
C GLU A 192 12.18 14.84 51.21
N LYS A 193 12.51 16.14 51.23
CA LYS A 193 12.32 16.99 50.05
C LYS A 193 13.19 16.46 48.90
N LEU A 194 12.59 16.36 47.72
CA LEU A 194 13.28 15.98 46.49
C LEU A 194 14.33 17.03 46.12
N ARG A 195 15.58 16.60 45.95
CA ARG A 195 16.74 17.45 45.67
C ARG A 195 16.99 17.54 44.17
N PHE A 196 16.28 18.44 43.50
CA PHE A 196 16.56 18.84 42.12
C PHE A 196 17.69 19.89 42.07
N GLY A 197 18.63 19.68 41.15
CA GLY A 197 19.58 20.71 40.70
C GLY A 197 18.96 21.66 39.67
N PRO A 198 19.70 22.73 39.25
CA PRO A 198 19.15 23.84 38.48
C PRO A 198 18.46 23.49 37.15
N ASN A 199 18.77 22.34 36.55
CA ASN A 199 18.19 21.85 35.30
C ASN A 199 17.43 20.52 35.44
N ASP A 200 17.30 19.93 36.63
CA ASP A 200 16.72 18.58 36.76
C ASP A 200 15.27 18.49 36.25
N GLY A 201 14.48 19.54 36.45
CA GLY A 201 13.14 19.66 35.88
C GLY A 201 13.14 19.82 34.36
N ALA A 202 14.23 20.33 33.77
CA ALA A 202 14.41 20.42 32.32
C ALA A 202 14.79 19.08 31.68
N GLU A 203 15.64 18.30 32.36
CA GLU A 203 16.35 17.14 31.78
C GLU A 203 15.75 15.78 32.17
N ARG A 204 15.17 15.63 33.37
CA ARG A 204 14.57 14.35 33.82
C ARG A 204 13.18 14.11 33.25
N THR A 205 12.84 12.85 32.98
CA THR A 205 11.52 12.48 32.46
C THR A 205 10.46 12.48 33.59
N ALA A 206 9.32 13.11 33.33
CA ALA A 206 8.16 13.16 34.22
C ALA A 206 7.02 12.25 33.73
N PHE A 207 6.77 12.26 32.41
CA PHE A 207 5.76 11.42 31.77
C PHE A 207 6.35 10.64 30.58
N LEU A 208 5.86 9.40 30.44
CA LEU A 208 5.92 8.65 29.18
C LEU A 208 4.51 8.59 28.58
N CYS A 209 4.33 9.26 27.45
CA CYS A 209 3.12 9.17 26.62
C CYS A 209 3.47 8.43 25.32
N TYR A 210 2.77 7.32 25.02
CA TYR A 210 3.08 6.50 23.86
C TYR A 210 2.35 7.01 22.61
N SER A 211 3.10 7.60 21.67
CA SER A 211 2.54 8.13 20.42
C SER A 211 2.43 7.03 19.35
N SER A 212 1.30 7.03 18.63
CA SER A 212 1.02 6.06 17.56
C SER A 212 1.89 6.36 16.33
N GLY A 213 3.07 5.73 16.23
CA GLY A 213 3.97 5.90 15.09
C GLY A 213 3.30 5.51 13.77
N THR A 214 3.60 6.24 12.69
CA THR A 214 2.94 6.09 11.38
C THR A 214 3.20 4.74 10.67
N SER A 215 4.09 3.90 11.20
CA SER A 215 4.62 2.72 10.51
C SER A 215 5.24 1.66 11.44
N GLY A 216 4.89 1.61 12.73
CA GLY A 216 5.51 0.69 13.69
C GLY A 216 4.77 0.60 15.03
N LEU A 217 5.42 -0.02 16.03
CA LEU A 217 4.95 -0.06 17.42
C LEU A 217 4.86 1.37 18.03
N PRO A 218 3.99 1.60 19.04
CA PRO A 218 3.87 2.91 19.67
C PRO A 218 5.18 3.37 20.32
N LYS A 219 5.59 4.63 20.08
CA LYS A 219 6.85 5.18 20.61
C LYS A 219 6.59 5.89 21.94
N GLY A 220 7.28 5.51 23.02
CA GLY A 220 7.22 6.25 24.28
C GLY A 220 7.94 7.60 24.18
N VAL A 221 7.22 8.71 24.17
CA VAL A 221 7.77 10.07 24.19
C VAL A 221 8.18 10.43 25.61
N MET A 222 9.41 10.91 25.78
CA MET A 222 10.00 11.31 27.07
C MET A 222 9.74 12.81 27.32
N ILE A 223 8.82 13.11 28.24
CA ILE A 223 8.37 14.47 28.53
C ILE A 223 8.90 14.89 29.90
N SER A 224 9.70 15.97 29.96
CA SER A 224 10.25 16.48 31.24
C SER A 224 9.25 17.35 32.01
N HIS A 225 9.56 17.65 33.27
CA HIS A 225 8.73 18.54 34.09
C HIS A 225 8.56 19.91 33.43
N ARG A 226 9.68 20.50 32.98
CA ARG A 226 9.74 21.78 32.25
C ARG A 226 8.88 21.76 30.99
N ASN A 227 8.78 20.64 30.26
CA ASN A 227 7.99 20.62 29.03
C ASN A 227 6.50 20.87 29.30
N VAL A 228 5.94 20.24 30.34
CA VAL A 228 4.56 20.44 30.77
C VAL A 228 4.37 21.85 31.32
N ILE A 229 5.27 22.29 32.21
CA ILE A 229 5.24 23.63 32.81
C ILE A 229 5.29 24.71 31.73
N ALA A 230 6.15 24.55 30.73
CA ALA A 230 6.23 25.43 29.57
C ALA A 230 4.88 25.52 28.86
N ASN A 231 4.27 24.40 28.45
CA ASN A 231 3.05 24.47 27.65
C ASN A 231 1.84 24.99 28.44
N VAL A 232 1.75 24.70 29.75
CA VAL A 232 0.76 25.33 30.65
C VAL A 232 0.94 26.84 30.69
N LEU A 233 2.16 27.34 30.89
CA LEU A 233 2.46 28.78 30.87
C LEU A 233 2.19 29.41 29.50
N GLN A 234 2.50 28.72 28.40
CA GLN A 234 2.24 29.16 27.03
C GLN A 234 0.74 29.34 26.78
N MET A 235 -0.09 28.35 27.13
CA MET A 235 -1.54 28.43 27.02
C MET A 235 -2.12 29.53 27.93
N TYR A 236 -1.72 29.56 29.21
CA TYR A 236 -2.17 30.58 30.17
C TYR A 236 -1.90 32.00 29.66
N THR A 237 -0.67 32.25 29.18
CA THR A 237 -0.21 33.56 28.72
C THR A 237 -0.94 34.00 27.45
N TYR A 238 -1.18 33.09 26.51
CA TYR A 238 -1.89 33.37 25.26
C TYR A 238 -3.39 33.65 25.47
N GLU A 239 -4.02 32.97 26.44
CA GLU A 239 -5.45 33.15 26.74
C GLU A 239 -5.74 34.35 27.65
N GLU A 240 -4.76 34.87 28.39
CA GLU A 240 -4.92 35.98 29.34
C GLU A 240 -5.69 37.18 28.74
N PRO A 241 -5.32 37.76 27.57
CA PRO A 241 -5.99 38.94 27.01
C PRO A 241 -7.43 38.71 26.54
N GLY A 242 -7.85 37.43 26.47
CA GLY A 242 -9.25 37.03 26.27
C GLY A 242 -9.97 36.81 27.60
N ARG A 243 -9.34 36.09 28.55
CA ARG A 243 -9.94 35.76 29.86
C ARG A 243 -10.07 36.97 30.78
N SER A 244 -9.16 37.94 30.73
CA SER A 244 -9.23 39.17 31.53
C SER A 244 -10.39 40.10 31.16
N LYS A 245 -11.01 39.91 29.98
CA LYS A 245 -12.24 40.59 29.54
C LYS A 245 -13.52 39.91 30.03
N LEU A 246 -13.45 38.68 30.53
CA LEU A 246 -14.60 37.95 31.06
C LEU A 246 -14.87 38.36 32.51
N LYS A 247 -16.12 38.69 32.82
CA LYS A 247 -16.54 39.11 34.16
C LYS A 247 -16.35 37.98 35.18
N PRO A 248 -15.57 38.17 36.27
CA PRO A 248 -15.49 37.20 37.37
C PRO A 248 -16.82 37.04 38.11
N GLU A 249 -16.98 35.92 38.81
CA GLU A 249 -18.07 35.74 39.77
C GLU A 249 -17.88 36.67 41.00
N ALA A 250 -18.94 36.91 41.77
CA ALA A 250 -18.87 37.81 42.92
C ALA A 250 -17.87 37.30 43.97
N GLY A 251 -16.86 38.13 44.30
CA GLY A 251 -15.77 37.77 45.22
C GLY A 251 -14.55 37.12 44.57
N GLN A 252 -14.59 36.76 43.29
CA GLN A 252 -13.44 36.19 42.57
C GLN A 252 -12.51 37.29 42.01
N PRO A 253 -11.17 37.19 42.17
CA PRO A 253 -10.23 38.20 41.68
C PRO A 253 -9.89 38.07 40.18
N LYS A 254 -10.16 36.90 39.58
CA LYS A 254 -10.01 36.62 38.15
C LYS A 254 -11.12 35.66 37.71
N TYR A 255 -11.36 35.57 36.40
CA TYR A 255 -12.35 34.66 35.83
C TYR A 255 -11.92 33.19 35.90
N THR A 256 -12.70 32.37 36.62
CA THR A 256 -12.59 30.91 36.67
C THR A 256 -13.91 30.26 36.24
N GLU A 257 -13.85 29.05 35.68
CA GLU A 257 -15.00 28.35 35.12
C GLU A 257 -14.98 26.83 35.34
N ASN A 258 -16.06 26.15 34.97
CA ASN A 258 -16.10 24.69 34.92
C ASN A 258 -15.75 24.22 33.49
N CYS A 259 -14.85 23.24 33.39
CA CYS A 259 -14.29 22.69 32.16
C CYS A 259 -14.68 21.22 31.96
N LEU A 260 -14.84 20.78 30.72
CA LEU A 260 -15.18 19.39 30.40
C LEU A 260 -13.97 18.43 30.54
N GLY A 261 -14.00 17.54 31.53
CA GLY A 261 -12.98 16.54 31.85
C GLY A 261 -13.13 15.20 31.12
N LEU A 262 -13.55 15.22 29.85
CA LEU A 262 -13.95 14.02 29.09
C LEU A 262 -12.82 13.38 28.26
N LEU A 263 -11.83 14.15 27.81
CA LEU A 263 -10.79 13.63 26.92
C LEU A 263 -9.76 12.80 27.72
N PRO A 264 -9.21 11.70 27.15
CA PRO A 264 -8.40 10.74 27.91
C PRO A 264 -7.16 11.37 28.55
N TYR A 265 -7.01 11.23 29.86
CA TYR A 265 -5.85 11.72 30.61
C TYR A 265 -4.56 10.94 30.31
N SER A 266 -4.68 9.77 29.66
CA SER A 266 -3.55 9.03 29.08
C SER A 266 -2.96 9.65 27.81
N HIS A 267 -3.59 10.70 27.26
CA HIS A 267 -3.19 11.37 26.04
C HIS A 267 -2.90 12.85 26.33
N ILE A 268 -1.85 13.40 25.71
CA ILE A 268 -1.30 14.71 26.08
C ILE A 268 -2.32 15.87 26.06
N TYR A 269 -3.34 15.78 25.19
CA TYR A 269 -4.45 16.74 25.12
C TYR A 269 -5.28 16.72 26.43
N GLY A 270 -5.73 15.55 26.90
CA GLY A 270 -6.42 15.42 28.19
C GLY A 270 -5.50 15.74 29.35
N LEU A 271 -4.27 15.22 29.32
CA LEU A 271 -3.29 15.42 30.39
C LEU A 271 -2.94 16.90 30.60
N VAL A 272 -2.42 17.59 29.59
CA VAL A 272 -1.90 18.96 29.77
C VAL A 272 -2.97 20.02 29.58
N VAL A 273 -3.71 20.01 28.45
CA VAL A 273 -4.68 21.08 28.15
C VAL A 273 -5.88 21.07 29.09
N VAL A 274 -6.44 19.89 29.37
CA VAL A 274 -7.65 19.79 30.17
C VAL A 274 -7.32 19.85 31.66
N THR A 275 -6.40 19.01 32.16
CA THR A 275 -6.14 18.94 33.62
C THR A 275 -5.10 19.95 34.11
N HIS A 276 -3.90 20.03 33.54
CA HIS A 276 -2.87 20.93 34.06
C HIS A 276 -3.20 22.41 33.79
N THR A 277 -3.52 22.80 32.55
CA THR A 277 -3.84 24.20 32.24
C THR A 277 -5.11 24.67 32.96
N GLY A 278 -6.16 23.84 33.06
CA GLY A 278 -7.37 24.16 33.82
C GLY A 278 -7.10 24.41 35.31
N VAL A 279 -6.42 23.47 35.97
CA VAL A 279 -6.13 23.57 37.42
C VAL A 279 -5.16 24.72 37.75
N TYR A 280 -4.25 25.07 36.84
CA TYR A 280 -3.36 26.22 36.99
C TYR A 280 -4.12 27.56 36.85
N ARG A 281 -5.09 27.64 35.93
CA ARG A 281 -6.03 28.78 35.81
C ARG A 281 -7.02 28.88 36.98
N GLY A 282 -7.13 27.84 37.83
CA GLY A 282 -8.10 27.77 38.94
C GLY A 282 -9.50 27.34 38.51
N ASP A 283 -9.62 26.78 37.31
CA ASP A 283 -10.86 26.20 36.78
C ASP A 283 -11.11 24.80 37.38
N GLY A 284 -12.38 24.37 37.40
CA GLY A 284 -12.78 23.05 37.89
C GLY A 284 -13.04 22.07 36.74
N VAL A 285 -12.39 20.91 36.75
CA VAL A 285 -12.54 19.90 35.69
C VAL A 285 -13.62 18.89 36.06
N ILE A 286 -14.71 18.86 35.29
CA ILE A 286 -15.82 17.92 35.46
C ILE A 286 -15.49 16.60 34.75
N VAL A 287 -14.95 15.65 35.51
CA VAL A 287 -14.39 14.39 35.04
C VAL A 287 -15.50 13.46 34.58
N LEU A 288 -15.44 12.98 33.33
CA LEU A 288 -16.29 11.91 32.83
C LEU A 288 -15.41 10.73 32.37
N PRO A 289 -15.66 9.50 32.85
CA PRO A 289 -14.77 8.36 32.59
C PRO A 289 -14.79 7.88 31.13
N LYS A 290 -15.90 8.09 30.42
CA LYS A 290 -16.08 7.72 29.01
C LYS A 290 -17.07 8.67 28.33
N TYR A 291 -17.09 8.65 27.00
CA TYR A 291 -18.12 9.34 26.22
C TYR A 291 -19.47 8.61 26.32
N ASP A 292 -20.48 9.37 26.72
CA ASP A 292 -21.90 9.09 26.61
C ASP A 292 -22.57 10.43 26.28
N PHE A 293 -23.47 10.47 25.30
CA PHE A 293 -23.94 11.73 24.73
C PHE A 293 -24.99 12.42 25.61
N GLU A 294 -25.96 11.68 26.15
CA GLU A 294 -26.97 12.28 27.02
C GLU A 294 -26.38 12.61 28.39
N GLN A 295 -25.49 11.78 28.93
CA GLN A 295 -24.75 12.14 30.14
C GLN A 295 -23.80 13.32 29.91
N LEU A 296 -23.19 13.49 28.73
CA LEU A 296 -22.43 14.71 28.40
C LEU A 296 -23.32 15.95 28.46
N LEU A 297 -24.44 15.96 27.72
CA LEU A 297 -25.36 17.10 27.68
C LEU A 297 -25.91 17.42 29.08
N LYS A 298 -26.28 16.38 29.85
CA LYS A 298 -26.70 16.51 31.24
C LYS A 298 -25.59 17.10 32.12
N SER A 299 -24.34 16.68 31.95
CA SER A 299 -23.21 17.19 32.75
C SER A 299 -22.88 18.65 32.42
N ILE A 300 -23.02 19.07 31.16
CA ILE A 300 -22.86 20.47 30.76
C ILE A 300 -23.89 21.36 31.47
N GLN A 301 -25.15 20.93 31.49
CA GLN A 301 -26.23 21.59 32.19
C GLN A 301 -26.03 21.59 33.73
N ASP A 302 -25.97 20.40 34.33
CA ASP A 302 -25.93 20.20 35.79
C ASP A 302 -24.74 20.94 36.44
N PHE A 303 -23.55 20.81 35.84
CA PHE A 303 -22.31 21.42 36.34
C PHE A 303 -21.99 22.76 35.67
N LYS A 304 -22.89 23.32 34.84
CA LYS A 304 -22.74 24.64 34.20
C LYS A 304 -21.38 24.81 33.51
N ILE A 305 -21.00 23.82 32.70
CA ILE A 305 -19.68 23.76 32.05
C ILE A 305 -19.60 24.89 31.01
N ALA A 306 -18.62 25.78 31.17
CA ALA A 306 -18.44 26.94 30.30
C ALA A 306 -17.48 26.68 29.13
N MET A 307 -16.55 25.74 29.32
CA MET A 307 -15.47 25.43 28.39
C MET A 307 -15.48 23.95 28.01
N LEU A 308 -15.82 23.65 26.76
CA LEU A 308 -15.87 22.27 26.25
C LEU A 308 -14.57 21.92 25.53
N TYR A 309 -13.80 20.98 26.09
CA TYR A 309 -12.69 20.35 25.39
C TYR A 309 -13.21 19.18 24.55
N LEU A 310 -13.31 19.42 23.25
CA LEU A 310 -13.95 18.53 22.29
C LEU A 310 -12.94 18.03 21.24
N VAL A 311 -13.44 17.12 20.42
CA VAL A 311 -12.81 16.60 19.21
C VAL A 311 -13.84 16.69 18.07
N PRO A 312 -13.44 16.83 16.79
CA PRO A 312 -14.39 16.99 15.68
C PRO A 312 -15.55 15.97 15.64
N PRO A 313 -15.35 14.66 15.94
CA PRO A 313 -16.45 13.69 16.02
C PRO A 313 -17.57 14.05 17.02
N MET A 314 -17.24 14.68 18.15
CA MET A 314 -18.23 15.10 19.14
C MET A 314 -19.00 16.34 18.65
N ILE A 315 -18.34 17.25 17.95
CA ILE A 315 -18.97 18.44 17.35
C ILE A 315 -20.00 18.01 16.30
N ILE A 316 -19.63 17.06 15.42
CA ILE A 316 -20.50 16.50 14.39
C ILE A 316 -21.74 15.83 15.02
N HIS A 317 -21.58 15.15 16.15
CA HIS A 317 -22.73 14.57 16.86
C HIS A 317 -23.62 15.64 17.49
N ILE A 318 -23.05 16.70 18.07
CA ILE A 318 -23.80 17.85 18.60
C ILE A 318 -24.61 18.54 17.49
N THR A 319 -24.03 18.78 16.32
CA THR A 319 -24.75 19.47 15.23
C THR A 319 -25.86 18.61 14.63
N LYS A 320 -25.66 17.29 14.50
CA LYS A 320 -26.64 16.38 13.89
C LYS A 320 -27.76 15.95 14.86
N ALA A 321 -27.49 15.88 16.16
CA ALA A 321 -28.47 15.56 17.19
C ALA A 321 -29.19 16.79 17.78
N ALA A 322 -29.40 17.84 16.99
CA ALA A 322 -29.96 19.13 17.44
C ALA A 322 -31.34 19.02 18.15
N ASN A 323 -32.11 17.96 17.88
CA ASN A 323 -33.38 17.64 18.54
C ASN A 323 -33.22 17.06 19.97
N ILE A 324 -32.10 16.39 20.25
CA ILE A 324 -31.73 15.91 21.59
C ILE A 324 -31.07 17.06 22.36
N VAL A 325 -30.14 17.78 21.71
CA VAL A 325 -29.43 18.93 22.27
C VAL A 325 -30.39 20.00 22.83
N LYS A 326 -31.47 20.31 22.11
CA LYS A 326 -32.53 21.25 22.55
C LYS A 326 -33.29 20.85 23.83
N LYS A 327 -33.09 19.64 24.38
CA LYS A 327 -33.68 19.21 25.66
C LYS A 327 -32.88 19.66 26.89
N TYR A 328 -31.67 20.18 26.69
CA TYR A 328 -30.72 20.50 27.76
C TYR A 328 -30.33 21.99 27.71
N ASP A 329 -30.22 22.64 28.86
CA ASP A 329 -29.68 24.00 28.94
C ASP A 329 -28.15 24.00 28.78
N LEU A 330 -27.68 24.47 27.63
CA LEU A 330 -26.25 24.68 27.33
C LEU A 330 -25.84 26.16 27.35
N SER A 331 -26.69 27.07 27.83
CA SER A 331 -26.45 28.54 27.82
C SER A 331 -25.22 28.99 28.62
N HIS A 332 -24.72 28.13 29.50
CA HIS A 332 -23.53 28.41 30.31
C HIS A 332 -22.22 28.21 29.52
N VAL A 333 -22.25 27.49 28.38
CA VAL A 333 -21.10 27.31 27.48
C VAL A 333 -20.77 28.63 26.77
N LYS A 334 -19.49 29.02 26.82
CA LYS A 334 -18.97 30.26 26.22
C LYS A 334 -17.93 29.97 25.14
N ALA A 335 -17.23 28.84 25.25
CA ALA A 335 -16.16 28.47 24.34
C ALA A 335 -16.05 26.96 24.20
N ILE A 336 -15.57 26.54 23.04
CA ILE A 336 -15.05 25.18 22.85
C ILE A 336 -13.59 25.27 22.41
N PHE A 337 -12.80 24.28 22.76
CA PHE A 337 -11.49 24.03 22.15
C PHE A 337 -11.56 22.68 21.44
N THR A 338 -11.11 22.64 20.19
CA THR A 338 -11.04 21.41 19.39
C THR A 338 -9.64 21.23 18.80
N GLY A 339 -9.23 19.98 18.62
CA GLY A 339 -7.92 19.59 18.13
C GLY A 339 -7.77 18.08 18.02
N ALA A 340 -6.53 17.60 17.90
CA ALA A 340 -6.15 16.19 17.68
C ALA A 340 -6.66 15.53 16.38
N ALA A 341 -7.66 16.11 15.72
CA ALA A 341 -8.05 15.85 14.34
C ALA A 341 -8.49 17.18 13.66
N PRO A 342 -8.46 17.27 12.33
CA PRO A 342 -8.94 18.45 11.59
C PRO A 342 -10.43 18.70 11.81
N LEU A 343 -10.82 19.97 11.94
CA LEU A 343 -12.21 20.42 11.85
C LEU A 343 -12.41 21.18 10.53
N GLY A 344 -13.44 20.80 9.77
CA GLY A 344 -13.84 21.53 8.57
C GLY A 344 -14.46 22.88 8.93
N ALA A 345 -14.15 23.92 8.16
CA ALA A 345 -14.71 25.26 8.39
C ALA A 345 -16.25 25.24 8.37
N GLU A 346 -16.83 24.55 7.40
CA GLU A 346 -18.29 24.37 7.26
C GLU A 346 -18.91 23.73 8.53
N THR A 347 -18.23 22.76 9.16
CA THR A 347 -18.68 22.12 10.41
C THR A 347 -18.55 23.04 11.64
N ALA A 348 -17.59 23.97 11.63
CA ALA A 348 -17.51 25.03 12.64
C ALA A 348 -18.65 26.05 12.45
N GLU A 349 -18.96 26.41 11.20
CA GLU A 349 -20.08 27.28 10.84
C GLU A 349 -21.43 26.63 11.22
N ASP A 350 -21.61 25.33 11.02
CA ASP A 350 -22.79 24.58 11.49
C ASP A 350 -23.01 24.74 13.01
N LEU A 351 -21.95 24.57 13.81
CA LEU A 351 -22.03 24.73 15.26
C LEU A 351 -22.24 26.20 15.66
N GLN A 352 -21.58 27.16 14.99
CA GLN A 352 -21.77 28.59 15.25
C GLN A 352 -23.21 29.04 14.92
N ARG A 353 -23.84 28.46 13.90
CA ARG A 353 -25.26 28.72 13.56
C ARG A 353 -26.23 28.14 14.58
N MET A 354 -25.82 27.11 15.33
CA MET A 354 -26.59 26.58 16.47
C MET A 354 -26.34 27.35 17.77
N PHE A 355 -25.12 27.86 17.97
CA PHE A 355 -24.70 28.58 19.16
C PHE A 355 -23.93 29.86 18.81
N PRO A 356 -24.63 30.96 18.43
CA PRO A 356 -23.99 32.18 17.94
C PRO A 356 -22.98 32.81 18.90
N ASP A 357 -23.19 32.66 20.21
CA ASP A 357 -22.36 33.24 21.27
C ASP A 357 -21.13 32.40 21.65
N TRP A 358 -20.96 31.18 21.09
CA TRP A 358 -19.83 30.31 21.43
C TRP A 358 -18.55 30.73 20.70
N SER A 359 -17.45 30.89 21.43
CA SER A 359 -16.11 31.00 20.85
C SER A 359 -15.61 29.61 20.42
N ILE A 360 -15.76 29.26 19.14
CA ILE A 360 -15.23 28.01 18.57
C ILE A 360 -13.73 28.16 18.31
N LYS A 361 -12.90 27.74 19.27
CA LYS A 361 -11.43 27.75 19.15
C LYS A 361 -10.94 26.42 18.57
N GLN A 362 -10.02 26.49 17.62
CA GLN A 362 -9.26 25.33 17.15
C GLN A 362 -7.80 25.44 17.64
N GLY A 363 -7.12 24.31 17.79
CA GLY A 363 -5.70 24.28 18.13
C GLY A 363 -4.99 23.04 17.59
N TYR A 364 -3.71 23.20 17.28
CA TYR A 364 -2.83 22.14 16.79
C TYR A 364 -1.67 21.89 17.76
N GLY A 365 -1.20 20.65 17.79
CA GLY A 365 -0.08 20.22 18.62
C GLY A 365 0.10 18.70 18.60
N MET A 366 1.27 18.24 19.05
CA MET A 366 1.64 16.81 19.08
C MET A 366 2.18 16.40 20.46
N THR A 367 2.47 15.12 20.68
CA THR A 367 3.01 14.66 21.98
C THR A 367 4.44 15.16 22.15
N GLU A 368 5.17 15.19 21.04
CA GLU A 368 6.57 15.52 20.89
C GLU A 368 6.86 17.03 21.14
N THR A 369 5.85 17.90 21.05
CA THR A 369 5.90 19.34 21.41
C THR A 369 5.28 19.64 22.79
N CYS A 370 5.00 18.59 23.58
CA CYS A 370 4.21 18.64 24.83
C CYS A 370 2.87 19.39 24.65
N THR A 371 2.09 18.94 23.67
CA THR A 371 0.82 19.50 23.18
C THR A 371 0.91 20.82 22.42
N VAL A 372 0.23 21.91 22.82
CA VAL A 372 -0.30 22.92 21.89
C VAL A 372 0.81 23.82 21.33
N VAL A 373 0.85 23.91 20.01
CA VAL A 373 1.78 24.74 19.21
C VAL A 373 1.12 26.07 18.84
N CYS A 374 -0.14 26.02 18.40
CA CYS A 374 -0.93 27.16 18.00
C CYS A 374 -2.42 26.96 18.33
N THR A 375 -3.16 28.05 18.56
CA THR A 375 -4.61 28.02 18.76
C THR A 375 -5.28 29.35 18.39
N SER A 376 -6.55 29.32 17.99
CA SER A 376 -7.34 30.54 17.76
C SER A 376 -7.44 31.38 19.03
N ALA A 377 -7.29 32.71 18.92
CA ALA A 377 -7.63 33.61 20.01
C ALA A 377 -9.15 33.86 20.02
N THR A 378 -9.76 34.16 21.18
CA THR A 378 -11.22 34.45 21.23
C THR A 378 -11.64 35.72 20.48
N HIS A 379 -10.67 36.52 20.03
CA HIS A 379 -10.87 37.74 19.24
C HIS A 379 -10.26 37.64 17.82
N ASP A 380 -9.64 36.51 17.47
CA ASP A 380 -9.14 36.21 16.12
C ASP A 380 -9.42 34.72 15.84
N ILE A 381 -10.71 34.43 15.60
CA ILE A 381 -11.21 33.12 15.20
C ILE A 381 -11.40 33.12 13.69
N TRP A 382 -10.71 32.21 13.01
CA TRP A 382 -10.85 32.01 11.56
C TRP A 382 -11.03 30.51 11.31
N PHE A 383 -12.21 30.10 10.85
CA PHE A 383 -12.54 28.68 10.71
C PHE A 383 -11.67 27.97 9.66
N GLY A 384 -11.31 26.71 9.95
CA GLY A 384 -10.29 25.95 9.21
C GLY A 384 -8.85 26.31 9.57
N SER A 385 -8.61 27.43 10.27
CA SER A 385 -7.29 27.75 10.82
C SER A 385 -7.04 27.03 12.14
N SER A 386 -5.78 26.70 12.43
CA SER A 386 -5.34 26.32 13.78
C SER A 386 -4.89 27.52 14.62
N GLY A 387 -5.00 28.75 14.10
CA GLY A 387 -4.67 30.00 14.80
C GLY A 387 -3.18 30.32 14.85
N SER A 388 -2.82 31.33 15.64
CA SER A 388 -1.44 31.80 15.79
C SER A 388 -0.63 30.96 16.80
N LEU A 389 0.69 31.05 16.69
CA LEU A 389 1.66 30.41 17.59
C LEU A 389 1.50 30.88 19.04
N LEU A 390 1.67 29.96 19.99
CA LEU A 390 1.74 30.30 21.40
C LEU A 390 3.07 31.04 21.75
N PRO A 391 3.12 31.85 22.81
CA PRO A 391 4.32 32.57 23.23
C PRO A 391 5.56 31.67 23.37
N GLY A 392 6.73 32.17 22.96
CA GLY A 392 7.99 31.43 23.06
C GLY A 392 8.19 30.30 22.03
N TYR A 393 7.27 30.12 21.09
CA TYR A 393 7.53 29.34 19.87
C TYR A 393 8.33 30.15 18.83
N LYS A 394 9.08 29.44 17.99
CA LYS A 394 9.55 29.85 16.66
C LYS A 394 9.09 28.79 15.67
N ALA A 395 8.63 29.17 14.47
CA ALA A 395 8.28 28.20 13.43
C ALA A 395 9.01 28.48 12.11
N ARG A 396 9.36 27.41 11.39
CA ARG A 396 9.74 27.43 9.97
C ARG A 396 8.76 26.56 9.19
N ILE A 397 8.57 26.85 7.92
CA ILE A 397 7.93 25.97 6.94
C ILE A 397 9.02 25.54 5.97
N VAL A 398 9.21 24.23 5.75
CA VAL A 398 10.34 23.68 4.99
C VAL A 398 9.83 22.68 3.95
N THR A 399 10.23 22.81 2.68
CA THR A 399 9.78 21.88 1.62
C THR A 399 10.39 20.48 1.78
N VAL A 400 9.89 19.51 1.01
CA VAL A 400 10.39 18.12 1.03
C VAL A 400 11.87 18.03 0.63
N GLU A 401 12.34 18.99 -0.18
CA GLU A 401 13.70 19.16 -0.66
C GLU A 401 14.62 19.86 0.37
N GLY A 402 14.08 20.27 1.53
CA GLY A 402 14.83 20.96 2.59
C GLY A 402 14.94 22.48 2.42
N VAL A 403 14.15 23.10 1.53
CA VAL A 403 14.19 24.56 1.30
C VAL A 403 13.26 25.28 2.27
N GLU A 404 13.74 26.28 2.99
CA GLU A 404 12.91 27.09 3.88
C GLU A 404 11.98 28.01 3.07
N CYS A 405 10.66 27.88 3.26
CA CYS A 405 9.67 28.77 2.65
C CYS A 405 9.81 30.20 3.21
N THR A 406 9.61 31.20 2.36
CA THR A 406 9.88 32.62 2.64
C THR A 406 8.69 33.55 2.45
N GLY A 407 7.52 33.02 2.07
CA GLY A 407 6.27 33.78 1.96
C GLY A 407 5.06 33.02 2.49
N TYR A 408 3.96 33.74 2.68
CA TYR A 408 2.65 33.17 3.01
C TYR A 408 2.12 32.27 1.90
N ASP A 409 1.16 31.40 2.24
CA ASP A 409 0.51 30.43 1.33
C ASP A 409 1.46 29.39 0.66
N GLN A 410 2.74 29.35 1.03
CA GLN A 410 3.70 28.33 0.59
C GLN A 410 3.60 27.08 1.47
N PRO A 411 3.29 25.89 0.93
CA PRO A 411 3.19 24.65 1.71
C PRO A 411 4.56 24.02 2.00
N GLY A 412 4.69 23.41 3.17
CA GLY A 412 5.84 22.61 3.57
C GLY A 412 5.65 21.96 4.94
N GLU A 413 6.63 21.18 5.40
CA GLU A 413 6.66 20.61 6.75
C GLU A 413 6.78 21.74 7.79
N LEU A 414 5.90 21.73 8.79
CA LEU A 414 5.99 22.64 9.93
C LEU A 414 7.12 22.18 10.87
N TRP A 415 8.11 23.03 11.10
CA TRP A 415 9.22 22.81 12.05
C TRP A 415 9.12 23.83 13.18
N VAL A 416 9.21 23.41 14.45
CA VAL A 416 9.01 24.30 15.61
C VAL A 416 10.07 24.19 16.70
N SER A 417 10.65 25.32 17.11
CA SER A 417 11.46 25.43 18.33
C SER A 417 10.62 26.05 19.46
N THR A 418 10.71 25.49 20.67
CA THR A 418 9.93 25.91 21.85
C THR A 418 10.52 25.31 23.14
N PRO A 419 10.42 25.97 24.30
CA PRO A 419 10.73 25.37 25.61
C PRO A 419 9.95 24.08 25.94
N SER A 420 8.81 23.84 25.28
CA SER A 420 7.98 22.64 25.44
C SER A 420 8.43 21.43 24.59
N ASN A 421 9.43 21.57 23.71
CA ASN A 421 9.94 20.47 22.88
C ASN A 421 10.50 19.34 23.76
N THR A 422 9.96 18.13 23.59
CA THR A 422 10.24 16.98 24.46
C THR A 422 11.64 16.41 24.26
N LEU A 423 12.12 15.62 25.22
CA LEU A 423 13.50 15.11 25.28
C LEU A 423 13.83 14.19 24.09
N GLY A 424 12.85 13.37 23.67
CA GLY A 424 13.01 12.40 22.59
C GLY A 424 12.10 11.19 22.75
N TYR A 425 12.46 10.09 22.12
CA TYR A 425 11.78 8.80 22.28
C TYR A 425 12.63 7.83 23.12
N LEU A 426 12.00 7.22 24.12
CA LEU A 426 12.61 6.22 24.99
C LEU A 426 13.22 5.08 24.16
N LYS A 427 14.50 4.78 24.41
CA LYS A 427 15.26 3.69 23.77
C LYS A 427 15.27 3.75 22.23
N ASN A 428 15.05 4.92 21.63
CA ASN A 428 14.97 5.09 20.19
C ASN A 428 15.63 6.39 19.71
N GLU A 429 16.97 6.41 19.76
CA GLU A 429 17.79 7.51 19.25
C GLU A 429 17.54 7.81 17.78
N LYS A 430 17.32 6.78 16.94
CA LYS A 430 17.07 6.97 15.50
C LYS A 430 15.82 7.80 15.28
N ALA A 431 14.70 7.40 15.87
CA ALA A 431 13.46 8.18 15.82
C ALA A 431 13.63 9.58 16.43
N THR A 432 14.49 9.73 17.44
CA THR A 432 14.76 11.03 18.07
C THR A 432 15.49 11.95 17.11
N LYS A 433 16.57 11.49 16.46
CA LYS A 433 17.33 12.25 15.44
C LYS A 433 16.53 12.50 14.16
N GLU A 434 15.55 11.64 13.83
CA GLU A 434 14.60 11.85 12.72
C GLU A 434 13.53 12.93 13.02
N THR A 435 13.18 13.17 14.29
CA THR A 435 12.08 14.07 14.69
C THR A 435 12.57 15.38 15.31
N PHE A 436 13.75 15.39 15.94
CA PHE A 436 14.33 16.58 16.57
C PHE A 436 15.68 16.89 15.91
N THR A 437 15.72 17.98 15.14
CA THR A 437 16.93 18.50 14.50
C THR A 437 17.55 19.59 15.36
N ILE A 438 18.85 19.83 15.19
CA ILE A 438 19.57 21.00 15.71
C ILE A 438 20.15 21.68 14.48
N GLU A 439 19.77 22.94 14.28
CA GLU A 439 20.13 23.72 13.09
C GLU A 439 21.43 24.51 13.32
N ASP A 440 21.98 25.13 12.27
CA ASP A 440 23.23 25.91 12.35
C ASP A 440 23.18 27.12 13.33
N ASP A 441 21.98 27.56 13.71
CA ASP A 441 21.74 28.58 14.73
C ASP A 441 21.73 28.02 16.18
N GLY A 442 21.91 26.71 16.35
CA GLY A 442 21.90 26.00 17.63
C GLY A 442 20.50 25.71 18.19
N GLU A 443 19.43 26.09 17.51
CA GLU A 443 18.06 25.85 17.97
C GLU A 443 17.60 24.41 17.68
N ARG A 444 16.91 23.81 18.65
CA ARG A 444 16.38 22.44 18.55
C ARG A 444 14.94 22.42 18.07
N TYR A 445 14.74 22.30 16.76
CA TYR A 445 13.42 22.22 16.14
C TYR A 445 12.84 20.80 16.16
N THR A 446 11.55 20.69 16.47
CA THR A 446 10.75 19.49 16.23
C THR A 446 10.20 19.53 14.80
N ARG A 447 10.55 18.53 13.99
CA ARG A 447 9.96 18.27 12.69
C ARG A 447 8.63 17.55 12.89
N THR A 448 7.52 18.20 12.55
CA THR A 448 6.18 17.68 12.90
C THR A 448 5.74 16.47 12.08
N GLY A 449 6.25 16.32 10.85
CA GLY A 449 5.69 15.40 9.85
C GLY A 449 4.32 15.81 9.32
N ASP A 450 3.83 17.01 9.64
CA ASP A 450 2.56 17.57 9.20
C ASP A 450 2.82 18.74 8.22
N GLU A 451 2.07 18.81 7.12
CA GLU A 451 2.19 19.88 6.13
C GLU A 451 1.34 21.08 6.56
N ALA A 452 1.88 22.29 6.42
CA ALA A 452 1.21 23.52 6.80
C ALA A 452 1.48 24.68 5.84
N VAL A 453 0.58 25.67 5.86
CA VAL A 453 0.79 27.00 5.31
C VAL A 453 0.57 28.06 6.39
N VAL A 454 1.31 29.17 6.31
CA VAL A 454 1.03 30.37 7.12
C VAL A 454 0.24 31.36 6.27
N ARG A 455 -0.79 31.97 6.86
CA ARG A 455 -1.63 33.01 6.26
C ARG A 455 -1.78 34.19 7.21
N VAL A 456 -2.13 35.36 6.68
CA VAL A 456 -2.54 36.50 7.51
C VAL A 456 -4.06 36.46 7.71
N SER A 457 -4.52 36.56 8.95
CA SER A 457 -5.95 36.59 9.31
C SER A 457 -6.63 37.88 8.83
N PRO A 458 -7.98 37.93 8.78
CA PRO A 458 -8.71 39.19 8.62
C PRO A 458 -8.40 40.22 9.74
N GLY A 459 -7.92 39.76 10.90
CA GLY A 459 -7.42 40.60 11.99
C GLY A 459 -5.96 41.08 11.83
N GLY A 460 -5.26 40.64 10.78
CA GLY A 460 -3.88 41.03 10.48
C GLY A 460 -2.79 40.18 11.13
N ASN A 461 -3.12 39.05 11.76
CA ASN A 461 -2.17 38.20 12.49
C ASN A 461 -1.74 36.96 11.69
N GLU A 462 -0.52 36.46 11.93
CA GLU A 462 -0.05 35.20 11.35
C GLU A 462 -0.84 34.01 11.92
N HIS A 463 -1.40 33.17 11.05
CA HIS A 463 -2.26 32.03 11.35
C HIS A 463 -1.74 30.78 10.64
N ILE A 464 -1.59 29.68 11.39
CA ILE A 464 -1.17 28.39 10.85
C ILE A 464 -2.39 27.60 10.37
N PHE A 465 -2.33 27.08 9.15
CA PHE A 465 -3.27 26.12 8.60
C PHE A 465 -2.54 24.80 8.37
N ILE A 466 -2.95 23.76 9.10
CA ILE A 466 -2.47 22.39 8.87
C ILE A 466 -3.27 21.81 7.69
N VAL A 467 -2.57 21.30 6.68
CA VAL A 467 -3.14 20.79 5.42
C VAL A 467 -3.58 19.33 5.61
N ASP A 468 -2.62 18.43 5.81
CA ASP A 468 -2.79 17.10 6.41
C ASP A 468 -1.41 16.59 6.86
N ARG A 469 -1.30 15.35 7.33
CA ARG A 469 0.00 14.74 7.67
C ARG A 469 0.74 14.40 6.38
N ILE A 470 2.06 14.63 6.28
CA ILE A 470 2.84 14.35 5.05
C ILE A 470 2.78 12.87 4.62
N LYS A 471 2.57 11.96 5.59
CA LYS A 471 2.40 10.52 5.37
C LYS A 471 0.93 10.07 5.18
N GLU A 472 -0.01 11.00 5.29
CA GLU A 472 -1.45 10.77 5.11
C GLU A 472 -2.02 11.51 3.87
N LEU A 473 -1.38 12.59 3.41
CA LEU A 473 -1.62 13.25 2.11
C LEU A 473 -1.67 12.24 0.97
N ILE A 474 -2.70 12.38 0.13
CA ILE A 474 -2.98 11.51 -1.00
C ILE A 474 -2.25 12.06 -2.22
N LYS A 475 -1.42 11.25 -2.87
CA LYS A 475 -0.54 11.70 -3.96
C LYS A 475 -1.20 11.51 -5.32
N VAL A 476 -1.96 12.53 -5.75
CA VAL A 476 -2.76 12.52 -6.98
C VAL A 476 -2.03 13.27 -8.11
N LYS A 477 -1.46 12.53 -9.07
CA LYS A 477 -0.64 13.04 -10.18
C LYS A 477 0.49 13.98 -9.73
N GLY A 478 1.14 13.66 -8.61
CA GLY A 478 2.18 14.50 -7.99
C GLY A 478 1.66 15.70 -7.20
N MET A 479 0.37 16.05 -7.29
CA MET A 479 -0.26 17.00 -6.38
C MET A 479 -0.59 16.29 -5.05
N GLN A 480 -0.42 16.98 -3.94
CA GLN A 480 -0.80 16.47 -2.63
C GLN A 480 -2.24 16.89 -2.30
N VAL A 481 -3.07 15.92 -1.92
CA VAL A 481 -4.48 16.13 -1.58
C VAL A 481 -4.70 15.75 -0.13
N ALA A 482 -5.22 16.69 0.66
CA ALA A 482 -5.60 16.46 2.05
C ALA A 482 -6.89 15.62 2.13
N PRO A 483 -6.87 14.37 2.66
CA PRO A 483 -8.09 13.67 3.00
C PRO A 483 -8.95 14.48 3.99
N ALA A 484 -8.35 15.26 4.89
CA ALA A 484 -9.04 16.16 5.80
C ALA A 484 -9.95 17.18 5.11
N GLU A 485 -9.51 17.74 3.98
CA GLU A 485 -10.27 18.71 3.20
C GLU A 485 -11.51 18.08 2.54
N LEU A 486 -11.45 16.78 2.25
CA LEU A 486 -12.53 16.01 1.65
C LEU A 486 -13.48 15.45 2.71
N GLU A 487 -12.95 15.03 3.86
CA GLU A 487 -13.73 14.71 5.06
C GLU A 487 -14.61 15.91 5.47
N ALA A 488 -14.06 17.14 5.44
CA ALA A 488 -14.83 18.35 5.73
C ALA A 488 -16.05 18.55 4.80
N VAL A 489 -15.87 18.44 3.48
CA VAL A 489 -16.96 18.61 2.49
C VAL A 489 -17.98 17.48 2.55
N LEU A 490 -17.54 16.26 2.84
CA LEU A 490 -18.44 15.11 2.99
C LEU A 490 -19.38 15.28 4.18
N LEU A 491 -18.92 15.86 5.28
CA LEU A 491 -19.70 16.01 6.51
C LEU A 491 -20.89 16.96 6.40
N THR A 492 -20.92 17.87 5.43
CA THR A 492 -22.05 18.78 5.15
C THR A 492 -23.10 18.21 4.20
N HIS A 493 -22.86 17.03 3.62
CA HIS A 493 -23.88 16.33 2.86
C HIS A 493 -24.97 15.76 3.80
N PRO A 494 -26.27 16.08 3.64
CA PRO A 494 -27.30 15.76 4.64
C PRO A 494 -27.43 14.27 5.03
N ALA A 495 -27.10 13.36 4.09
CA ALA A 495 -27.15 11.91 4.33
C ALA A 495 -25.86 11.31 4.91
N VAL A 496 -24.78 12.10 5.08
CA VAL A 496 -23.53 11.67 5.72
C VAL A 496 -23.62 11.99 7.20
N ASN A 497 -23.53 10.99 8.06
CA ASN A 497 -23.37 11.20 9.50
C ASN A 497 -21.92 11.53 9.84
N ASP A 498 -21.00 10.66 9.40
CA ASP A 498 -19.58 10.66 9.72
C ASP A 498 -18.79 10.07 8.54
N CYS A 499 -17.51 10.39 8.39
CA CYS A 499 -16.71 9.87 7.27
C CYS A 499 -15.20 9.84 7.53
N VAL A 500 -14.49 9.14 6.64
CA VAL A 500 -13.04 9.09 6.55
C VAL A 500 -12.64 8.93 5.08
N VAL A 501 -11.60 9.66 4.66
CA VAL A 501 -11.05 9.60 3.31
C VAL A 501 -9.63 9.05 3.37
N ILE A 502 -9.29 8.15 2.43
CA ILE A 502 -7.94 7.62 2.28
C ILE A 502 -7.53 7.65 0.81
N GLY A 503 -6.22 7.69 0.58
CA GLY A 503 -5.67 7.31 -0.71
C GLY A 503 -5.83 5.81 -0.87
N ILE A 504 -6.47 5.39 -1.96
CA ILE A 504 -6.25 4.06 -2.52
C ILE A 504 -5.30 4.19 -3.72
N PRO A 505 -4.51 3.15 -4.04
CA PRO A 505 -3.67 3.16 -5.24
C PRO A 505 -4.49 3.49 -6.50
N SER A 506 -3.90 4.29 -7.38
CA SER A 506 -4.47 4.58 -8.69
C SER A 506 -3.37 4.51 -9.73
N GLU A 507 -3.56 3.67 -10.73
CA GLU A 507 -2.57 3.40 -11.76
C GLU A 507 -2.25 4.66 -12.57
N ARG A 508 -3.30 5.44 -12.84
CA ARG A 508 -3.23 6.71 -13.56
C ARG A 508 -2.82 7.93 -12.73
N GLU A 509 -3.06 7.90 -11.42
CA GLU A 509 -2.93 9.09 -10.57
C GLU A 509 -1.95 8.89 -9.40
N GLY A 510 -1.29 7.73 -9.28
CA GLY A 510 -0.49 7.32 -8.12
C GLY A 510 -1.40 6.84 -6.99
N GLU A 511 -2.20 7.76 -6.45
CA GLU A 511 -3.31 7.49 -5.54
C GLU A 511 -4.56 8.27 -5.96
N VAL A 512 -5.74 7.82 -5.54
CA VAL A 512 -6.98 8.62 -5.59
C VAL A 512 -7.72 8.61 -4.26
N PRO A 513 -8.48 9.67 -3.93
CA PRO A 513 -9.37 9.66 -2.78
C PRO A 513 -10.51 8.63 -2.92
N LYS A 514 -10.63 7.73 -1.93
CA LYS A 514 -11.84 6.94 -1.63
C LYS A 514 -12.42 7.41 -0.30
N ALA A 515 -13.73 7.59 -0.25
CA ALA A 515 -14.46 7.93 0.97
C ALA A 515 -15.17 6.71 1.57
N PHE A 516 -15.16 6.63 2.89
CA PHE A 516 -15.97 5.69 3.67
C PHE A 516 -16.89 6.51 4.58
N VAL A 517 -18.18 6.21 4.56
CA VAL A 517 -19.26 7.06 5.05
C VAL A 517 -20.18 6.26 5.97
N VAL A 518 -20.50 6.83 7.14
CA VAL A 518 -21.63 6.40 7.97
C VAL A 518 -22.87 7.16 7.52
N LYS A 519 -23.98 6.47 7.27
CA LYS A 519 -25.24 7.11 6.84
C LYS A 519 -25.97 7.82 7.99
N ALA A 520 -26.68 8.90 7.67
CA ALA A 520 -27.48 9.66 8.64
C ALA A 520 -28.71 8.87 9.12
N PRO A 521 -29.07 8.93 10.42
CA PRO A 521 -30.30 8.32 10.92
C PRO A 521 -31.52 8.86 10.15
N GLY A 522 -32.32 7.95 9.57
CA GLY A 522 -33.49 8.31 8.77
C GLY A 522 -33.23 8.55 7.28
N SER A 523 -32.00 8.35 6.75
CA SER A 523 -31.73 8.38 5.30
C SER A 523 -32.21 7.08 4.59
N ILE A 524 -33.46 6.69 4.84
CA ILE A 524 -34.06 5.41 4.44
C ILE A 524 -35.13 5.71 3.38
N GLU A 525 -34.79 5.52 2.09
CA GLU A 525 -35.70 5.12 0.99
C GLU A 525 -35.03 5.19 -0.40
N GLU A 526 -33.94 5.96 -0.57
CA GLU A 526 -33.17 5.94 -1.83
C GLU A 526 -32.22 4.74 -1.95
N SER A 527 -31.96 4.32 -3.19
CA SER A 527 -30.97 3.28 -3.49
C SER A 527 -29.55 3.74 -3.16
N ASP A 528 -28.78 2.90 -2.48
CA ASP A 528 -27.37 3.15 -2.13
C ASP A 528 -26.49 3.53 -3.33
N SER A 529 -26.84 3.13 -4.56
CA SER A 529 -26.11 3.52 -5.77
C SER A 529 -26.40 4.96 -6.22
N LEU A 530 -27.61 5.46 -5.99
CA LEU A 530 -27.98 6.86 -6.23
C LEU A 530 -27.31 7.76 -5.19
N LEU A 531 -27.38 7.38 -3.91
CA LEU A 531 -26.83 8.17 -2.82
C LEU A 531 -25.30 8.32 -2.91
N LYS A 532 -24.58 7.24 -3.26
CA LYS A 532 -23.13 7.32 -3.52
C LYS A 532 -22.79 8.27 -4.67
N ARG A 533 -23.60 8.28 -5.73
CA ARG A 533 -23.42 9.18 -6.88
C ARG A 533 -23.66 10.65 -6.49
N ASP A 534 -24.62 10.92 -5.61
CA ASP A 534 -24.90 12.28 -5.14
C ASP A 534 -23.80 12.81 -4.21
N ILE A 535 -23.33 11.97 -3.28
CA ILE A 535 -22.16 12.27 -2.43
C ILE A 535 -20.91 12.58 -3.27
N CYS A 536 -20.64 11.83 -4.35
CA CYS A 536 -19.57 12.18 -5.29
C CYS A 536 -19.80 13.56 -5.93
N LYS A 537 -21.00 13.84 -6.45
CA LYS A 537 -21.34 15.12 -7.09
C LYS A 537 -21.21 16.33 -6.16
N HIS A 538 -21.53 16.17 -4.87
CA HIS A 538 -21.33 17.22 -3.86
C HIS A 538 -19.85 17.63 -3.76
N VAL A 539 -18.94 16.65 -3.73
CA VAL A 539 -17.49 16.91 -3.79
C VAL A 539 -17.06 17.49 -5.15
N GLU A 540 -17.57 16.96 -6.26
CA GLU A 540 -17.24 17.46 -7.62
C GLU A 540 -17.63 18.93 -7.83
N LYS A 541 -18.75 19.37 -7.22
CA LYS A 541 -19.25 20.74 -7.25
C LYS A 541 -18.39 21.72 -6.43
N LEU A 542 -17.76 21.23 -5.35
CA LEU A 542 -17.08 22.07 -4.35
C LEU A 542 -15.55 22.02 -4.41
N LYS A 543 -14.95 21.05 -5.13
CA LYS A 543 -13.50 20.83 -5.16
C LYS A 543 -12.93 20.64 -6.57
N SER A 544 -11.62 20.93 -6.70
CA SER A 544 -10.83 20.78 -7.93
C SER A 544 -10.72 19.31 -8.38
N ASN A 545 -10.55 19.09 -9.68
CA ASN A 545 -10.65 17.77 -10.32
C ASN A 545 -9.70 16.67 -9.79
N HIS A 546 -8.56 17.06 -9.22
CA HIS A 546 -7.61 16.15 -8.58
C HIS A 546 -8.03 15.74 -7.14
N LYS A 547 -9.02 16.40 -6.53
CA LYS A 547 -9.55 16.03 -5.19
C LYS A 547 -10.86 15.24 -5.27
N TRP A 548 -11.37 14.96 -6.47
CA TRP A 548 -12.62 14.20 -6.65
C TRP A 548 -12.50 12.77 -6.12
N LEU A 549 -13.59 12.20 -5.62
CA LEU A 549 -13.64 10.86 -5.02
C LEU A 549 -13.60 9.74 -6.08
N ARG A 550 -12.51 9.69 -6.85
CA ARG A 550 -12.31 8.72 -7.96
C ARG A 550 -12.19 7.28 -7.47
N GLY A 551 -11.82 7.06 -6.21
CA GLY A 551 -11.89 5.75 -5.54
C GLY A 551 -13.30 5.36 -5.06
N GLY A 552 -14.28 6.25 -5.24
CA GLY A 552 -15.68 6.02 -4.92
C GLY A 552 -16.06 6.31 -3.46
N VAL A 553 -17.32 5.99 -3.15
CA VAL A 553 -17.93 6.11 -1.81
C VAL A 553 -18.38 4.73 -1.34
N GLU A 554 -17.96 4.37 -0.14
CA GLU A 554 -18.34 3.15 0.56
C GLU A 554 -19.15 3.48 1.82
N PHE A 555 -20.13 2.65 2.18
CA PHE A 555 -20.84 2.78 3.44
C PHE A 555 -20.29 1.82 4.49
N ILE A 556 -20.09 2.33 5.71
CA ILE A 556 -19.58 1.62 6.88
C ILE A 556 -20.40 2.00 8.12
N ASP A 557 -20.44 1.15 9.15
CA ASP A 557 -21.27 1.39 10.33
C ASP A 557 -20.66 2.44 11.29
N ILE A 558 -19.33 2.51 11.38
CA ILE A 558 -18.61 3.44 12.26
C ILE A 558 -17.19 3.76 11.73
N VAL A 559 -16.78 5.03 11.80
CA VAL A 559 -15.38 5.42 11.54
C VAL A 559 -14.50 5.07 12.74
N PRO A 560 -13.46 4.22 12.59
CA PRO A 560 -12.57 3.87 13.70
C PRO A 560 -11.75 5.09 14.11
N LYS A 561 -11.85 5.45 15.40
CA LYS A 561 -11.22 6.63 16.01
C LYS A 561 -10.56 6.24 17.32
N SER A 562 -9.50 6.96 17.71
CA SER A 562 -8.90 6.81 19.03
C SER A 562 -9.86 7.31 20.11
N PRO A 563 -9.65 6.96 21.39
CA PRO A 563 -10.32 7.62 22.52
C PRO A 563 -10.10 9.15 22.56
N SER A 564 -9.03 9.64 21.91
CA SER A 564 -8.77 11.07 21.69
C SER A 564 -9.35 11.63 20.38
N GLY A 565 -10.35 10.97 19.79
CA GLY A 565 -11.11 11.43 18.62
C GLY A 565 -10.38 11.39 17.28
N LYS A 566 -9.08 11.09 17.27
CA LYS A 566 -8.25 11.03 16.06
C LYS A 566 -8.71 9.87 15.17
N ILE A 567 -9.01 10.14 13.90
CA ILE A 567 -9.36 9.10 12.94
C ILE A 567 -8.18 8.12 12.80
N LEU A 568 -8.44 6.84 13.01
CA LEU A 568 -7.46 5.77 12.83
C LEU A 568 -7.43 5.39 11.34
N ARG A 569 -7.01 6.34 10.49
CA ARG A 569 -6.95 6.14 9.02
C ARG A 569 -6.14 4.91 8.64
N ARG A 570 -5.16 4.50 9.46
CA ARG A 570 -4.46 3.21 9.32
C ARG A 570 -5.41 2.01 9.40
N MET A 571 -6.37 1.96 10.33
CA MET A 571 -7.31 0.83 10.42
C MET A 571 -8.17 0.73 9.15
N ILE A 572 -8.63 1.86 8.60
CA ILE A 572 -9.35 1.88 7.31
C ILE A 572 -8.42 1.53 6.14
N ARG A 573 -7.16 1.99 6.12
CA ARG A 573 -6.18 1.59 5.09
C ARG A 573 -5.82 0.11 5.19
N ASP A 574 -5.72 -0.48 6.38
CA ASP A 574 -5.38 -1.88 6.59
C ASP A 574 -6.61 -2.79 6.38
N GLN A 575 -7.81 -2.35 6.74
CA GLN A 575 -9.08 -2.99 6.38
C GLN A 575 -9.34 -2.91 4.86
N GLU A 576 -9.17 -1.75 4.23
CA GLU A 576 -9.31 -1.59 2.78
C GLU A 576 -8.23 -2.38 2.05
N LYS A 577 -6.97 -2.41 2.49
CA LYS A 577 -5.96 -3.32 1.93
C LYS A 577 -6.36 -4.78 2.10
N ALA A 578 -6.88 -5.18 3.26
CA ALA A 578 -7.40 -6.53 3.48
C ALA A 578 -8.67 -6.83 2.65
N LYS A 579 -9.43 -5.80 2.27
CA LYS A 579 -10.64 -5.87 1.44
C LYS A 579 -10.29 -5.91 -0.05
N MET A 580 -9.37 -5.09 -0.52
CA MET A 580 -8.72 -5.18 -1.83
C MET A 580 -7.94 -6.50 -1.98
N LYS A 581 -7.54 -7.14 -0.86
CA LYS A 581 -6.97 -8.51 -0.80
C LYS A 581 -8.02 -9.63 -0.60
N LYS A 582 -9.31 -9.30 -0.53
CA LYS A 582 -10.45 -10.26 -0.42
C LYS A 582 -11.41 -10.16 -1.61
N GLN A 583 -11.97 -8.97 -1.85
CA GLN A 583 -12.72 -8.63 -3.06
C GLN A 583 -11.80 -8.69 -4.29
N GLY A 584 -10.59 -8.15 -4.14
CA GLY A 584 -9.50 -8.57 -4.99
C GLY A 584 -8.94 -9.91 -4.49
N ALA A 585 -9.41 -10.98 -5.11
CA ALA A 585 -8.52 -12.08 -5.54
C ALA A 585 -7.54 -11.59 -6.65
N ARG A 586 -7.16 -10.31 -6.59
CA ARG A 586 -6.52 -9.42 -7.58
C ARG A 586 -5.63 -8.36 -6.89
N PHE A 587 -5.15 -8.67 -5.69
CA PHE A 587 -3.74 -8.42 -5.37
C PHE A 587 -3.10 -9.79 -5.32
N LEU A 588 -1.92 -9.95 -5.92
CA LEU A 588 -1.23 -11.23 -5.92
C LEU A 588 -0.69 -11.46 -4.49
N PRO A 589 -1.04 -12.58 -3.82
CA PRO A 589 -0.45 -12.87 -2.52
C PRO A 589 1.05 -13.09 -2.72
N LYS A 590 1.90 -12.44 -1.90
CA LYS A 590 3.33 -12.76 -1.86
C LYS A 590 3.52 -14.20 -1.38
N THR A 591 3.62 -15.14 -2.32
CA THR A 591 3.66 -16.58 -2.08
C THR A 591 5.02 -17.03 -1.57
N ASN A 592 5.29 -16.80 -0.28
CA ASN A 592 6.34 -17.55 0.44
C ASN A 592 5.89 -19.01 0.72
N SER A 593 5.24 -19.63 -0.25
CA SER A 593 4.66 -20.97 -0.22
C SER A 593 4.70 -21.53 -1.64
N PRO A 594 5.04 -22.82 -1.82
CA PRO A 594 4.94 -23.51 -3.11
C PRO A 594 3.62 -23.28 -3.83
N CYS A 595 3.63 -23.35 -5.17
CA CYS A 595 2.38 -23.47 -5.89
C CYS A 595 1.67 -24.79 -5.58
N GLY A 596 0.38 -24.86 -5.89
CA GLY A 596 -0.34 -26.13 -5.90
C GLY A 596 0.07 -27.03 -7.08
N PRO A 597 -0.44 -28.27 -7.12
CA PRO A 597 -0.43 -29.06 -8.33
C PRO A 597 -1.27 -28.38 -9.45
N PRO A 598 -1.16 -28.84 -10.71
CA PRO A 598 -2.11 -28.46 -11.74
C PRO A 598 -3.50 -29.02 -11.39
N HIS A 599 -4.57 -28.36 -11.82
CA HIS A 599 -5.92 -28.93 -11.66
C HIS A 599 -6.05 -30.24 -12.45
N GLU A 600 -6.74 -31.26 -11.90
CA GLU A 600 -6.81 -32.62 -12.47
C GLU A 600 -7.40 -32.61 -13.89
N THR A 601 -8.45 -31.83 -14.11
CA THR A 601 -9.00 -31.52 -15.43
C THR A 601 -8.45 -30.19 -15.95
N SER A 602 -8.13 -30.13 -17.25
CA SER A 602 -7.88 -28.88 -17.96
C SER A 602 -9.12 -28.45 -18.76
N SER A 603 -9.11 -27.20 -19.21
CA SER A 603 -9.96 -26.73 -20.30
C SER A 603 -9.62 -27.44 -21.62
N ASN A 604 -10.54 -27.38 -22.60
CA ASN A 604 -10.48 -28.15 -23.83
C ASN A 604 -9.64 -27.46 -24.93
N SER A 605 -8.36 -27.80 -25.00
CA SER A 605 -7.40 -27.18 -25.92
C SER A 605 -7.60 -27.59 -27.38
N PHE A 606 -7.57 -26.61 -28.30
CA PHE A 606 -7.64 -26.86 -29.75
C PHE A 606 -6.59 -27.91 -30.19
N TRP A 607 -5.39 -27.87 -29.61
CA TRP A 607 -4.30 -28.76 -30.01
C TRP A 607 -4.53 -30.23 -29.64
N HIS A 608 -5.55 -30.52 -28.84
CA HIS A 608 -5.99 -31.85 -28.47
C HIS A 608 -7.23 -32.31 -29.24
N SER A 609 -7.70 -31.54 -30.24
CA SER A 609 -8.82 -31.93 -31.13
C SER A 609 -8.50 -33.10 -32.06
N GLU A 610 -7.22 -33.38 -32.31
CA GLU A 610 -6.72 -34.56 -33.01
C GLU A 610 -5.70 -35.33 -32.14
N PRO A 611 -6.14 -35.95 -31.03
CA PRO A 611 -5.26 -36.58 -30.06
C PRO A 611 -4.66 -37.88 -30.60
N SER A 612 -3.49 -38.26 -30.10
CA SER A 612 -2.86 -39.55 -30.43
C SER A 612 -3.64 -40.73 -29.78
N PRO A 613 -4.10 -41.72 -30.57
CA PRO A 613 -4.72 -42.93 -30.02
C PRO A 613 -3.77 -43.80 -29.20
N LEU A 614 -2.44 -43.68 -29.39
CA LEU A 614 -1.44 -44.43 -28.62
C LEU A 614 -1.13 -43.77 -27.27
N LEU A 615 -1.23 -42.44 -27.19
CA LEU A 615 -0.89 -41.69 -25.98
C LEU A 615 -2.05 -41.46 -25.02
N LEU A 616 -3.31 -41.52 -25.48
CA LEU A 616 -4.50 -41.40 -24.63
C LEU A 616 -4.55 -42.52 -23.57
N GLY A 617 -4.57 -42.13 -22.29
CA GLY A 617 -4.53 -43.02 -21.13
C GLY A 617 -3.22 -43.79 -20.96
N HIS A 618 -2.14 -43.40 -21.65
CA HIS A 618 -0.98 -44.27 -21.82
C HIS A 618 -0.24 -44.57 -20.51
N ARG A 619 -0.06 -45.87 -20.26
CA ARG A 619 0.71 -46.44 -19.16
C ARG A 619 1.49 -47.64 -19.68
N SER A 620 2.78 -47.47 -19.95
CA SER A 620 3.61 -48.52 -20.56
C SER A 620 3.74 -49.78 -19.67
N THR A 621 3.53 -49.61 -18.37
CA THR A 621 3.31 -50.69 -17.39
C THR A 621 2.10 -50.40 -16.49
N ARG A 622 1.35 -51.43 -16.08
CA ARG A 622 0.17 -51.31 -15.20
C ARG A 622 0.49 -50.65 -13.85
N HIS A 623 1.59 -51.09 -13.25
CA HIS A 623 2.15 -50.56 -12.01
C HIS A 623 3.39 -49.71 -12.35
N LEU A 624 3.78 -48.82 -11.45
CA LEU A 624 5.05 -48.10 -11.58
C LEU A 624 6.22 -49.10 -11.36
N PRO A 625 7.35 -48.95 -12.08
CA PRO A 625 8.56 -49.72 -11.78
C PRO A 625 9.11 -49.31 -10.42
N GLU A 626 9.58 -50.27 -9.61
CA GLU A 626 10.11 -49.99 -8.26
C GLU A 626 11.40 -49.16 -8.29
N LYS A 627 12.25 -49.38 -9.30
CA LYS A 627 13.53 -48.70 -9.49
C LYS A 627 13.79 -48.40 -10.96
N VAL A 628 14.39 -47.24 -11.25
CA VAL A 628 14.85 -46.81 -12.59
C VAL A 628 16.14 -45.99 -12.50
N ASP A 629 16.80 -45.73 -13.63
CA ASP A 629 17.95 -44.83 -13.69
C ASP A 629 17.54 -43.37 -13.60
N VAL A 630 16.54 -42.95 -14.40
CA VAL A 630 16.11 -41.56 -14.49
C VAL A 630 14.59 -41.43 -14.46
N VAL A 631 14.09 -40.51 -13.64
CA VAL A 631 12.71 -40.01 -13.74
C VAL A 631 12.70 -38.64 -14.43
N VAL A 632 11.83 -38.47 -15.43
CA VAL A 632 11.55 -37.19 -16.08
C VAL A 632 10.12 -36.76 -15.72
N ILE A 633 9.97 -35.57 -15.14
CA ILE A 633 8.69 -35.06 -14.65
C ILE A 633 8.15 -34.01 -15.62
N GLY A 634 7.01 -34.30 -16.24
CA GLY A 634 6.37 -33.52 -17.30
C GLY A 634 6.74 -34.02 -18.70
N SER A 635 5.72 -34.14 -19.55
CA SER A 635 5.77 -34.71 -20.91
C SER A 635 5.66 -33.66 -22.03
N GLY A 636 5.85 -32.39 -21.71
CA GLY A 636 5.98 -31.31 -22.69
C GLY A 636 7.30 -31.42 -23.48
N LEU A 637 7.49 -30.54 -24.47
CA LEU A 637 8.63 -30.59 -25.40
C LEU A 637 10.01 -30.66 -24.70
N THR A 638 10.18 -30.02 -23.55
CA THR A 638 11.40 -30.11 -22.74
C THR A 638 11.63 -31.51 -22.15
N GLY A 639 10.60 -32.13 -21.58
CA GLY A 639 10.68 -33.46 -20.99
C GLY A 639 10.82 -34.56 -22.05
N THR A 640 10.10 -34.43 -23.16
CA THR A 640 10.23 -35.32 -24.33
C THR A 640 11.60 -35.19 -25.00
N SER A 641 12.15 -33.98 -25.10
CA SER A 641 13.55 -33.79 -25.52
C SER A 641 14.53 -34.42 -24.54
N ALA A 642 14.34 -34.23 -23.23
CA ALA A 642 15.21 -34.84 -22.22
C ALA A 642 15.19 -36.38 -22.31
N ALA A 643 14.01 -37.01 -22.39
CA ALA A 643 13.89 -38.44 -22.59
C ALA A 643 14.54 -38.90 -23.91
N ARG A 644 14.35 -38.16 -25.02
CA ARG A 644 14.97 -38.46 -26.31
C ARG A 644 16.51 -38.47 -26.22
N HIS A 645 17.11 -37.47 -25.62
CA HIS A 645 18.58 -37.38 -25.49
C HIS A 645 19.16 -38.30 -24.41
N LEU A 646 18.37 -38.72 -23.42
CA LEU A 646 18.75 -39.80 -22.49
C LEU A 646 18.80 -41.16 -23.19
N LEU A 647 17.81 -41.46 -24.04
CA LEU A 647 17.63 -42.78 -24.68
C LEU A 647 18.41 -42.92 -25.99
N ARG A 648 18.50 -41.86 -26.80
CA ARG A 648 19.31 -41.75 -28.02
C ARG A 648 20.39 -40.68 -27.82
N PRO A 649 21.47 -40.99 -27.07
CA PRO A 649 22.55 -40.04 -26.79
C PRO A 649 23.41 -39.75 -28.04
N SER A 650 24.13 -38.63 -28.01
CA SER A 650 25.18 -38.32 -28.98
C SER A 650 26.38 -39.29 -28.85
N ALA A 651 27.12 -39.50 -29.93
CA ALA A 651 28.26 -40.44 -30.00
C ALA A 651 29.47 -40.09 -29.10
N SER A 652 29.36 -39.01 -28.31
CA SER A 652 30.34 -38.55 -27.32
C SER A 652 30.08 -39.09 -25.89
N HIS A 653 29.02 -39.88 -25.70
CA HIS A 653 28.60 -40.50 -24.44
C HIS A 653 28.78 -42.03 -24.45
N SER A 654 28.71 -42.67 -23.29
CA SER A 654 28.73 -44.14 -23.22
C SER A 654 27.45 -44.77 -23.77
N ASN A 655 27.59 -45.94 -24.41
CA ASN A 655 26.47 -46.79 -24.87
C ASN A 655 25.75 -47.52 -23.71
N VAL A 656 25.83 -47.00 -22.47
CA VAL A 656 25.05 -47.51 -21.34
C VAL A 656 23.57 -47.33 -21.67
N LYS A 657 22.78 -48.42 -21.61
CA LYS A 657 21.32 -48.31 -21.66
C LYS A 657 20.83 -47.79 -20.31
N LEU A 658 19.91 -46.83 -20.33
CA LEU A 658 19.33 -46.22 -19.11
C LEU A 658 17.83 -46.48 -19.09
N ASP A 659 17.31 -46.87 -17.93
CA ASP A 659 15.86 -46.99 -17.71
C ASP A 659 15.27 -45.62 -17.38
N VAL A 660 14.40 -45.11 -18.27
CA VAL A 660 13.81 -43.77 -18.21
C VAL A 660 12.30 -43.84 -18.01
N LEU A 661 11.83 -43.40 -16.84
CA LEU A 661 10.42 -43.25 -16.51
C LEU A 661 9.98 -41.79 -16.69
N MET A 662 9.00 -41.55 -17.55
CA MET A 662 8.34 -40.26 -17.68
C MET A 662 7.01 -40.25 -16.91
N LEU A 663 6.87 -39.30 -15.99
CA LEU A 663 5.68 -39.09 -15.19
C LEU A 663 4.96 -37.81 -15.63
N GLU A 664 3.69 -37.93 -16.01
CA GLU A 664 2.82 -36.79 -16.32
C GLU A 664 1.62 -36.74 -15.37
N ALA A 665 1.30 -35.55 -14.87
CA ALA A 665 0.24 -35.34 -13.89
C ALA A 665 -1.16 -35.57 -14.49
N ARG A 666 -1.33 -35.25 -15.77
CA ARG A 666 -2.55 -35.45 -16.57
C ARG A 666 -2.25 -36.37 -17.75
N GLU A 667 -2.95 -36.18 -18.86
CA GLU A 667 -2.68 -36.86 -20.11
C GLU A 667 -1.33 -36.42 -20.74
N ALA A 668 -0.74 -37.27 -21.58
CA ALA A 668 0.50 -36.99 -22.28
C ALA A 668 0.43 -35.65 -23.06
N CYS A 669 1.28 -34.69 -22.68
CA CYS A 669 1.34 -33.35 -23.24
C CYS A 669 0.04 -32.52 -23.04
N TRP A 670 -0.63 -32.63 -21.87
CA TRP A 670 -1.76 -31.76 -21.47
C TRP A 670 -1.39 -30.52 -20.64
N GLY A 671 -0.15 -30.40 -20.17
CA GLY A 671 0.29 -29.25 -19.36
C GLY A 671 0.73 -28.05 -20.21
N ALA A 672 1.96 -28.11 -20.73
CA ALA A 672 2.64 -26.95 -21.31
C ALA A 672 2.10 -26.49 -22.68
N THR A 673 1.59 -27.41 -23.52
CA THR A 673 1.02 -27.06 -24.84
C THR A 673 -0.38 -26.48 -24.76
N GLY A 674 -1.08 -26.64 -23.63
CA GLY A 674 -2.37 -25.99 -23.34
C GLY A 674 -2.32 -24.46 -23.38
N ARG A 675 -1.13 -23.84 -23.35
CA ARG A 675 -0.97 -22.39 -23.60
C ARG A 675 -0.16 -22.06 -24.86
N ASN A 676 0.45 -23.02 -25.53
CA ASN A 676 1.36 -22.71 -26.61
C ASN A 676 0.59 -22.31 -27.88
N GLY A 677 0.89 -21.14 -28.49
CA GLY A 677 0.21 -20.69 -29.70
C GLY A 677 0.65 -21.36 -31.00
N GLY A 678 1.65 -22.25 -30.99
CA GLY A 678 2.31 -22.70 -32.22
C GLY A 678 3.35 -21.72 -32.76
N HIS A 679 3.62 -20.65 -32.03
CA HIS A 679 4.52 -19.56 -32.39
C HIS A 679 5.97 -19.89 -31.97
N CYS A 680 6.89 -20.04 -32.94
CA CYS A 680 8.30 -20.33 -32.70
C CYS A 680 9.19 -19.28 -33.38
N GLN A 681 9.56 -18.21 -32.66
CA GLN A 681 10.28 -17.05 -33.21
C GLN A 681 11.42 -16.63 -32.29
N PRO A 682 12.70 -16.79 -32.66
CA PRO A 682 13.80 -16.26 -31.85
C PRO A 682 13.68 -14.74 -31.60
N LEU A 683 13.78 -14.30 -30.35
CA LEU A 683 13.63 -12.89 -29.93
C LEU A 683 15.00 -12.21 -29.75
N LEU A 684 15.73 -12.17 -30.87
CA LEU A 684 17.16 -11.82 -30.99
C LEU A 684 17.59 -10.43 -30.46
N PHE A 685 16.67 -9.61 -29.96
CA PHE A 685 16.91 -8.24 -29.47
C PHE A 685 16.42 -7.97 -28.04
N GLU A 686 15.77 -8.93 -27.36
CA GLU A 686 15.29 -8.71 -25.97
C GLU A 686 16.43 -8.73 -24.94
N HIS A 687 17.55 -9.38 -25.27
CA HIS A 687 18.75 -9.42 -24.43
C HIS A 687 19.98 -8.90 -25.18
N PRO A 688 20.01 -7.61 -25.57
CA PRO A 688 21.01 -7.08 -26.51
C PRO A 688 22.44 -7.08 -25.95
N HIS A 689 22.58 -7.15 -24.62
CA HIS A 689 23.86 -7.21 -23.92
C HIS A 689 24.38 -8.65 -23.66
N ASP A 690 23.60 -9.68 -23.97
CA ASP A 690 24.01 -11.09 -23.89
C ASP A 690 23.57 -11.85 -25.16
N PRO A 691 24.33 -11.74 -26.26
CA PRO A 691 23.95 -12.35 -27.54
C PRO A 691 23.91 -13.88 -27.50
N SER A 692 24.54 -14.52 -26.51
CA SER A 692 24.55 -15.99 -26.39
C SER A 692 23.15 -16.58 -26.26
N ILE A 693 22.19 -15.80 -25.74
CA ILE A 693 20.79 -16.19 -25.63
C ILE A 693 20.10 -16.17 -27.00
N GLY A 694 20.36 -15.14 -27.82
CA GLY A 694 19.87 -15.08 -29.20
C GLY A 694 20.48 -16.16 -30.09
N GLU A 695 21.76 -16.48 -29.88
CA GLU A 695 22.46 -17.60 -30.53
C GLU A 695 21.83 -18.95 -30.15
N PHE A 696 21.51 -19.17 -28.86
CA PHE A 696 20.84 -20.38 -28.39
C PHE A 696 19.42 -20.52 -28.94
N GLU A 697 18.62 -19.46 -28.95
CA GLU A 697 17.27 -19.47 -29.54
C GLU A 697 17.28 -19.78 -31.04
N LEU A 698 18.22 -19.18 -31.77
CA LEU A 698 18.45 -19.47 -33.19
C LEU A 698 18.93 -20.91 -33.41
N ARG A 699 19.81 -21.44 -32.56
CA ARG A 699 20.29 -22.83 -32.62
C ARG A 699 19.13 -23.81 -32.36
N ASN A 700 18.34 -23.61 -31.32
CA ASN A 700 17.17 -24.42 -30.99
C ASN A 700 16.11 -24.39 -32.11
N TYR A 701 15.82 -23.21 -32.67
CA TYR A 701 14.95 -23.07 -33.85
C TYR A 701 15.45 -23.93 -35.02
N ASN A 702 16.76 -23.85 -35.34
CA ASN A 702 17.34 -24.62 -36.43
C ASN A 702 17.37 -26.12 -36.15
N THR A 703 17.64 -26.55 -34.91
CA THR A 703 17.55 -27.96 -34.50
C THR A 703 16.12 -28.50 -34.63
N LEU A 704 15.12 -27.74 -34.16
CA LEU A 704 13.70 -28.14 -34.33
C LEU A 704 13.31 -28.23 -35.81
N LYS A 705 13.72 -27.26 -36.63
CA LYS A 705 13.52 -27.29 -38.09
C LYS A 705 14.13 -28.56 -38.70
N GLN A 706 15.40 -28.81 -38.44
CA GLN A 706 16.14 -29.96 -38.97
C GLN A 706 15.53 -31.30 -38.54
N LEU A 707 15.12 -31.41 -37.27
CA LEU A 707 14.43 -32.60 -36.74
C LEU A 707 13.11 -32.86 -37.47
N ILE A 708 12.26 -31.83 -37.61
CA ILE A 708 10.95 -31.93 -38.26
C ILE A 708 11.09 -32.25 -39.75
N GLU A 709 12.08 -31.68 -40.43
CA GLU A 709 12.36 -31.92 -41.86
C GLU A 709 12.99 -33.31 -42.09
N ALA A 710 13.84 -33.81 -41.18
CA ALA A 710 14.48 -35.12 -41.30
C ALA A 710 13.56 -36.30 -40.92
N GLU A 711 12.73 -36.13 -39.89
CA GLU A 711 11.77 -37.15 -39.43
C GLU A 711 10.38 -36.99 -40.10
N ASN A 712 10.23 -36.00 -41.00
CA ASN A 712 9.01 -35.70 -41.77
C ASN A 712 7.75 -35.57 -40.88
N ILE A 713 7.87 -34.80 -39.80
CA ILE A 713 6.85 -34.73 -38.74
C ILE A 713 5.68 -33.82 -39.16
N ASP A 714 4.49 -34.38 -39.37
CA ASP A 714 3.26 -33.61 -39.65
C ASP A 714 2.75 -32.85 -38.42
N CYS A 715 3.47 -31.80 -38.09
CA CYS A 715 3.16 -30.84 -37.02
C CYS A 715 2.89 -29.45 -37.59
N GLU A 716 2.40 -29.35 -38.83
CA GLU A 716 2.14 -28.09 -39.54
C GLU A 716 3.32 -27.09 -39.55
N TRP A 717 4.57 -27.54 -39.44
CA TRP A 717 5.72 -26.63 -39.42
C TRP A 717 5.81 -25.80 -40.70
N GLY A 718 6.00 -24.48 -40.55
CA GLY A 718 6.19 -23.57 -41.66
C GLY A 718 7.09 -22.41 -41.26
N SER A 719 8.33 -22.43 -41.76
CA SER A 719 9.26 -21.30 -41.67
C SER A 719 8.70 -20.07 -42.37
N GLN A 720 8.66 -18.94 -41.67
CA GLN A 720 8.06 -17.68 -42.14
C GLN A 720 8.69 -16.48 -41.40
N PRO A 721 8.63 -15.25 -41.92
CA PRO A 721 9.17 -14.09 -41.21
C PRO A 721 8.45 -13.83 -39.88
N GLY A 722 9.20 -13.35 -38.88
CA GLY A 722 8.65 -12.87 -37.61
C GLY A 722 8.37 -11.38 -37.64
N VAL A 723 7.35 -10.93 -36.91
CA VAL A 723 6.97 -9.51 -36.79
C VAL A 723 6.57 -9.22 -35.36
N ARG A 724 7.42 -8.53 -34.60
CA ARG A 724 7.03 -7.93 -33.32
C ARG A 724 6.52 -6.52 -33.61
N ALA A 725 5.20 -6.34 -33.64
CA ALA A 725 4.54 -5.05 -33.80
C ALA A 725 4.63 -4.24 -32.51
N ILE A 726 4.94 -2.96 -32.61
CA ILE A 726 5.22 -2.07 -31.47
C ILE A 726 4.27 -0.88 -31.50
N TYR A 727 3.53 -0.70 -30.40
CA TYR A 727 2.62 0.41 -30.16
C TYR A 727 3.20 1.28 -29.05
N GLY A 728 3.45 2.56 -29.32
CA GLY A 728 4.16 3.47 -28.40
C GLY A 728 5.57 3.82 -28.90
N ALA A 729 5.78 5.10 -29.20
CA ALA A 729 7.03 5.63 -29.75
C ALA A 729 8.26 5.43 -28.83
N GLU A 730 8.08 5.38 -27.51
CA GLU A 730 9.17 5.11 -26.56
C GLU A 730 9.68 3.67 -26.67
N ILE A 731 8.79 2.70 -26.91
CA ILE A 731 9.15 1.29 -27.12
C ILE A 731 9.87 1.13 -28.47
N VAL A 732 9.43 1.83 -29.52
CA VAL A 732 10.16 1.91 -30.79
C VAL A 732 11.57 2.48 -30.59
N SER A 733 11.73 3.49 -29.73
CA SER A 733 13.04 4.06 -29.36
C SER A 733 13.92 3.05 -28.59
N ARG A 734 13.33 2.26 -27.66
CA ARG A 734 14.02 1.16 -26.98
C ARG A 734 14.47 0.07 -27.96
N ALA A 735 13.57 -0.41 -28.82
CA ALA A 735 13.86 -1.44 -29.82
C ALA A 735 14.94 -0.99 -30.82
N LYS A 736 14.96 0.30 -31.19
CA LYS A 736 16.05 0.88 -31.99
C LYS A 736 17.40 0.80 -31.26
N LYS A 737 17.46 1.23 -29.99
CA LYS A 737 18.69 1.15 -29.18
C LYS A 737 19.18 -0.29 -29.01
N ALA A 738 18.27 -1.22 -28.73
CA ALA A 738 18.59 -2.65 -28.63
C ALA A 738 19.19 -3.19 -29.94
N LEU A 739 18.61 -2.86 -31.08
CA LEU A 739 19.13 -3.27 -32.40
C LEU A 739 20.54 -2.70 -32.69
N GLU A 740 20.81 -1.42 -32.36
CA GLU A 740 22.17 -0.87 -32.52
C GLU A 740 23.20 -1.55 -31.60
N VAL A 741 22.80 -1.95 -30.38
CA VAL A 741 23.67 -2.73 -29.47
C VAL A 741 23.92 -4.14 -30.03
N VAL A 742 22.90 -4.83 -30.57
CA VAL A 742 23.12 -6.15 -31.21
C VAL A 742 23.96 -6.05 -32.48
N LYS A 743 23.85 -4.97 -33.27
CA LYS A 743 24.77 -4.73 -34.40
C LYS A 743 26.23 -4.62 -33.95
N GLY A 744 26.50 -4.06 -32.78
CA GLY A 744 27.86 -4.00 -32.20
C GLY A 744 28.33 -5.35 -31.67
N ASN A 745 27.48 -6.05 -30.91
CA ASN A 745 27.85 -7.27 -30.18
C ASN A 745 27.79 -8.55 -31.04
N ALA A 746 26.79 -8.68 -31.92
CA ALA A 746 26.56 -9.85 -32.76
C ALA A 746 25.97 -9.44 -34.13
N PRO A 747 26.79 -8.88 -35.05
CA PRO A 747 26.34 -8.43 -36.37
C PRO A 747 25.57 -9.49 -37.16
N HIS A 748 25.92 -10.77 -36.98
CA HIS A 748 25.27 -11.88 -37.65
C HIS A 748 23.81 -12.11 -37.20
N LEU A 749 23.48 -11.86 -35.92
CA LEU A 749 22.10 -11.84 -35.43
C LEU A 749 21.36 -10.59 -35.90
N ALA A 750 22.03 -9.43 -35.88
CA ALA A 750 21.45 -8.18 -36.37
C ALA A 750 21.03 -8.27 -37.85
N ASN A 751 21.80 -8.98 -38.69
CA ASN A 751 21.45 -9.23 -40.10
C ASN A 751 20.17 -10.06 -40.30
N LEU A 752 19.66 -10.73 -39.26
CA LEU A 752 18.40 -11.47 -39.30
C LEU A 752 17.18 -10.60 -38.94
N MET A 753 17.36 -9.32 -38.62
CA MET A 753 16.27 -8.45 -38.16
C MET A 753 16.42 -6.99 -38.58
N ARG A 754 15.28 -6.29 -38.71
CA ARG A 754 15.24 -4.86 -39.05
C ARG A 754 14.08 -4.16 -38.35
N LEU A 755 14.35 -2.96 -37.85
CA LEU A 755 13.30 -2.06 -37.35
C LEU A 755 12.63 -1.36 -38.54
N VAL A 756 11.31 -1.43 -38.59
CA VAL A 756 10.45 -0.78 -39.59
C VAL A 756 9.62 0.29 -38.90
N THR A 757 9.65 1.52 -39.41
CA THR A 757 8.80 2.64 -38.93
C THR A 757 8.09 3.39 -40.07
N ASP A 758 8.32 3.02 -41.33
CA ASP A 758 7.52 3.53 -42.45
C ASP A 758 6.13 2.89 -42.43
N LYS A 759 5.09 3.73 -42.45
CA LYS A 759 3.69 3.28 -42.43
C LYS A 759 3.31 2.49 -43.69
N THR A 760 4.00 2.69 -44.84
CA THR A 760 3.75 1.89 -46.05
C THR A 760 4.26 0.45 -45.88
N GLU A 761 5.42 0.24 -45.25
CA GLU A 761 5.94 -1.08 -44.92
C GLU A 761 5.19 -1.75 -43.76
N LEU A 762 4.81 -1.00 -42.73
CA LEU A 762 3.94 -1.51 -41.65
C LEU A 762 2.59 -2.01 -42.21
N ALA A 763 2.02 -1.31 -43.20
CA ALA A 763 0.84 -1.76 -43.93
C ALA A 763 1.08 -3.06 -44.75
N LYS A 764 2.26 -3.24 -45.37
CA LYS A 764 2.64 -4.52 -46.02
C LYS A 764 2.71 -5.67 -45.00
N CYS A 765 3.16 -5.37 -43.77
CA CYS A 765 3.13 -6.30 -42.63
C CYS A 765 1.74 -6.42 -41.96
N ARG A 766 0.66 -5.89 -42.57
CA ARG A 766 -0.73 -5.83 -42.06
C ARG A 766 -0.94 -5.03 -40.76
N ILE A 767 0.08 -4.37 -40.23
CA ILE A 767 0.08 -3.66 -38.94
C ILE A 767 0.22 -2.14 -39.11
N ALA A 768 -0.56 -1.55 -40.03
CA ALA A 768 -0.54 -0.11 -40.32
C ALA A 768 -0.82 0.79 -39.09
N THR A 769 -1.51 0.22 -38.11
CA THR A 769 -1.86 0.79 -36.80
C THR A 769 -0.66 0.94 -35.85
N ALA A 770 0.38 0.09 -35.97
CA ALA A 770 1.57 0.10 -35.11
C ALA A 770 2.49 1.30 -35.39
N ASP A 771 3.26 1.75 -34.40
CA ASP A 771 4.22 2.86 -34.54
C ASP A 771 5.58 2.41 -35.07
N GLY A 772 5.90 1.13 -34.86
CA GLY A 772 7.02 0.45 -35.49
C GLY A 772 6.87 -1.06 -35.41
N ALA A 773 7.84 -1.78 -35.97
CA ALA A 773 7.93 -3.22 -35.80
C ALA A 773 9.37 -3.71 -35.93
N MET A 774 9.75 -4.71 -35.13
CA MET A 774 10.94 -5.51 -35.40
C MET A 774 10.55 -6.69 -36.31
N VAL A 775 11.02 -6.67 -37.54
CA VAL A 775 10.77 -7.74 -38.52
C VAL A 775 11.99 -8.65 -38.56
N THR A 776 11.81 -9.95 -38.32
CA THR A 776 12.87 -10.98 -38.38
C THR A 776 12.70 -11.87 -39.60
N SER A 777 13.82 -12.38 -40.14
CA SER A 777 13.81 -13.41 -41.20
C SER A 777 13.60 -14.83 -40.64
N VAL A 778 13.65 -15.00 -39.32
CA VAL A 778 13.58 -16.29 -38.64
C VAL A 778 12.38 -16.34 -37.69
N ALA A 779 11.36 -17.11 -38.09
CA ALA A 779 10.29 -17.62 -37.24
C ALA A 779 9.64 -18.84 -37.92
N ALA A 780 8.76 -19.53 -37.18
CA ALA A 780 7.88 -20.54 -37.71
C ALA A 780 6.51 -20.54 -37.01
N ARG A 781 5.53 -21.12 -37.70
CA ARG A 781 4.27 -21.62 -37.15
C ARG A 781 4.31 -23.16 -37.08
N MET A 782 3.59 -23.76 -36.14
CA MET A 782 3.40 -25.22 -36.03
C MET A 782 2.21 -25.60 -35.12
N TRP A 783 1.87 -26.89 -35.05
CA TRP A 783 0.98 -27.52 -34.07
C TRP A 783 1.85 -28.18 -32.96
N PRO A 784 1.99 -27.59 -31.77
CA PRO A 784 2.96 -28.05 -30.75
C PRO A 784 2.72 -29.48 -30.27
N TYR A 785 1.45 -29.85 -30.04
CA TYR A 785 1.08 -31.19 -29.59
C TYR A 785 1.53 -32.29 -30.57
N LYS A 786 1.35 -32.12 -31.89
CA LYS A 786 1.71 -33.14 -32.90
C LYS A 786 3.22 -33.47 -32.87
N LEU A 787 4.09 -32.45 -32.73
CA LEU A 787 5.54 -32.69 -32.56
C LEU A 787 5.83 -33.53 -31.32
N VAL A 788 5.29 -33.12 -30.17
CA VAL A 788 5.56 -33.82 -28.90
C VAL A 788 4.96 -35.23 -28.90
N ALA A 789 3.79 -35.41 -29.50
CA ALA A 789 3.15 -36.70 -29.68
C ALA A 789 4.01 -37.64 -30.53
N HIS A 790 4.41 -37.22 -31.73
CA HIS A 790 5.26 -38.01 -32.62
C HIS A 790 6.58 -38.43 -31.94
N LEU A 791 7.24 -37.50 -31.22
CA LEU A 791 8.48 -37.81 -30.51
C LEU A 791 8.28 -38.77 -29.32
N LEU A 792 7.11 -38.79 -28.68
CA LEU A 792 6.75 -39.79 -27.66
C LEU A 792 6.36 -41.14 -28.28
N GLU A 793 5.65 -41.14 -29.41
CA GLU A 793 5.27 -42.33 -30.16
C GLU A 793 6.51 -43.08 -30.70
N ASP A 794 7.48 -42.37 -31.26
CA ASP A 794 8.78 -42.92 -31.67
C ASP A 794 9.51 -43.56 -30.46
N LEU A 795 9.60 -42.86 -29.32
CA LEU A 795 10.24 -43.42 -28.12
C LEU A 795 9.49 -44.64 -27.52
N LEU A 796 8.18 -44.77 -27.73
CA LEU A 796 7.36 -45.89 -27.27
C LEU A 796 7.32 -47.08 -28.23
N THR A 797 7.50 -46.84 -29.53
CA THR A 797 7.40 -47.87 -30.58
C THR A 797 8.75 -48.34 -31.12
N ALA A 798 9.83 -47.60 -30.86
CA ALA A 798 11.19 -47.99 -31.19
C ALA A 798 11.60 -49.31 -30.50
N SER A 799 11.87 -50.33 -31.32
CA SER A 799 12.17 -51.69 -30.85
C SER A 799 13.48 -51.80 -30.08
N ASP A 800 14.45 -50.91 -30.33
CA ASP A 800 15.68 -50.79 -29.55
C ASP A 800 15.44 -50.21 -28.14
N LEU A 801 14.38 -49.41 -27.96
CA LEU A 801 14.03 -48.77 -26.68
C LEU A 801 13.00 -49.56 -25.85
N GLN A 802 12.50 -50.68 -26.37
CA GLN A 802 11.54 -51.54 -25.68
C GLN A 802 12.03 -51.92 -24.27
N GLY A 803 11.15 -51.76 -23.27
CA GLY A 803 11.42 -52.00 -21.86
C GLY A 803 12.16 -50.87 -21.13
N THR A 804 12.86 -49.98 -21.84
CA THR A 804 13.72 -48.94 -21.24
C THR A 804 13.15 -47.52 -21.29
N PHE A 805 12.09 -47.28 -22.08
CA PHE A 805 11.23 -46.11 -21.90
C PHE A 805 9.89 -46.54 -21.30
N ASN A 806 9.40 -45.77 -20.32
CA ASN A 806 8.12 -46.00 -19.67
C ASN A 806 7.40 -44.67 -19.48
N LEU A 807 6.26 -44.48 -20.12
CA LEU A 807 5.40 -43.30 -19.96
C LEU A 807 4.21 -43.66 -19.05
N GLN A 808 3.94 -42.81 -18.07
CA GLN A 808 2.82 -42.96 -17.14
C GLN A 808 2.01 -41.66 -17.06
N THR A 809 0.87 -41.62 -17.75
CA THR A 809 -0.08 -40.51 -17.64
C THR A 809 -1.00 -40.67 -16.43
N PHE A 810 -1.63 -39.57 -16.01
CA PHE A 810 -2.44 -39.45 -14.79
C PHE A 810 -1.68 -39.95 -13.55
N THR A 811 -0.46 -39.43 -13.38
CA THR A 811 0.52 -39.83 -12.35
C THR A 811 1.27 -38.59 -11.86
N LEU A 812 0.58 -37.75 -11.09
CA LEU A 812 1.16 -36.58 -10.44
C LEU A 812 2.26 -36.99 -9.45
N VAL A 813 3.44 -36.40 -9.59
CA VAL A 813 4.49 -36.44 -8.56
C VAL A 813 4.11 -35.50 -7.42
N GLN A 814 4.03 -36.05 -6.21
CA GLN A 814 3.66 -35.36 -4.97
C GLN A 814 4.89 -34.94 -4.16
N GLY A 815 6.02 -35.63 -4.33
CA GLY A 815 7.27 -35.33 -3.62
C GLY A 815 8.50 -35.91 -4.31
N ILE A 816 9.66 -35.33 -4.00
CA ILE A 816 10.99 -35.91 -4.27
C ILE A 816 11.81 -35.80 -2.99
N SER A 817 12.18 -36.95 -2.43
CA SER A 817 12.93 -37.10 -1.19
C SER A 817 14.23 -37.90 -1.44
N PRO A 818 15.36 -37.61 -0.76
CA PRO A 818 16.57 -38.43 -0.90
C PRO A 818 16.31 -39.85 -0.41
N ALA A 819 16.78 -40.86 -1.16
CA ALA A 819 16.50 -42.25 -0.83
C ALA A 819 17.20 -42.67 0.48
N ASN A 820 16.50 -43.44 1.32
CA ASN A 820 16.98 -43.82 2.67
C ASN A 820 18.32 -44.61 2.66
N ALA A 821 18.67 -45.24 1.54
CA ALA A 821 19.94 -45.96 1.35
C ALA A 821 21.10 -45.08 0.84
N GLY A 822 20.91 -43.77 0.66
CA GLY A 822 21.93 -42.82 0.20
C GLY A 822 22.17 -42.77 -1.31
N GLU A 823 21.72 -43.77 -2.07
CA GLU A 823 21.81 -43.79 -3.54
C GLU A 823 20.49 -43.39 -4.22
N GLY A 824 20.39 -42.12 -4.63
CA GLY A 824 19.29 -41.61 -5.46
C GLY A 824 18.16 -40.96 -4.69
N TYR A 825 16.96 -40.96 -5.29
CA TYR A 825 15.77 -40.27 -4.81
C TYR A 825 14.55 -41.18 -4.85
N GLU A 826 13.74 -41.09 -3.80
CA GLU A 826 12.37 -41.60 -3.75
C GLU A 826 11.45 -40.53 -4.40
N VAL A 827 10.75 -40.92 -5.46
CA VAL A 827 9.78 -40.07 -6.19
C VAL A 827 8.37 -40.53 -5.85
N GLU A 828 7.65 -39.72 -5.10
CA GLU A 828 6.38 -40.09 -4.45
C GLU A 828 5.18 -39.76 -5.34
N THR A 829 4.25 -40.70 -5.49
CA THR A 829 3.00 -40.51 -6.24
C THR A 829 1.84 -41.26 -5.57
N ALA A 830 0.60 -40.86 -5.87
CA ALA A 830 -0.61 -41.57 -5.42
C ALA A 830 -0.75 -43.01 -5.99
N ARG A 831 0.12 -43.42 -6.92
CA ARG A 831 0.19 -44.78 -7.49
C ARG A 831 1.35 -45.61 -6.93
N GLY A 832 2.11 -45.07 -5.96
CA GLY A 832 3.31 -45.67 -5.38
C GLY A 832 4.55 -44.79 -5.55
N THR A 833 5.62 -45.16 -4.87
CA THR A 833 6.93 -44.47 -4.89
C THR A 833 7.91 -45.21 -5.81
N VAL A 834 8.74 -44.46 -6.53
CA VAL A 834 9.77 -45.00 -7.44
C VAL A 834 11.16 -44.56 -6.98
N LEU A 835 12.11 -45.49 -6.90
CA LEU A 835 13.52 -45.19 -6.64
C LEU A 835 14.26 -44.83 -7.93
N ALA A 836 14.68 -43.58 -8.06
CA ALA A 836 15.38 -43.06 -9.24
C ALA A 836 16.83 -42.67 -8.90
N LYS A 837 17.83 -43.11 -9.68
CA LYS A 837 19.22 -42.66 -9.46
C LYS A 837 19.39 -41.16 -9.74
N ARG A 838 18.62 -40.60 -10.68
CA ARG A 838 18.58 -39.18 -11.07
C ARG A 838 17.15 -38.73 -11.37
N VAL A 839 16.85 -37.44 -11.23
CA VAL A 839 15.53 -36.87 -11.56
C VAL A 839 15.68 -35.58 -12.38
N ILE A 840 14.90 -35.43 -13.45
CA ILE A 840 14.81 -34.19 -14.25
C ILE A 840 13.41 -33.59 -14.09
N VAL A 841 13.34 -32.36 -13.55
CA VAL A 841 12.11 -31.59 -13.42
C VAL A 841 11.94 -30.73 -14.68
N ALA A 842 11.12 -31.19 -15.62
CA ALA A 842 10.86 -30.56 -16.92
C ALA A 842 9.42 -30.01 -17.04
N THR A 843 8.74 -29.82 -15.91
CA THR A 843 7.41 -29.20 -15.83
C THR A 843 7.51 -27.70 -15.53
N ASN A 844 6.77 -26.89 -16.28
CA ASN A 844 6.57 -25.46 -16.06
C ASN A 844 5.41 -25.15 -15.10
N ALA A 845 4.40 -26.03 -15.07
CA ALA A 845 3.09 -25.71 -14.51
C ALA A 845 3.02 -25.82 -12.98
N TYR A 846 3.91 -26.63 -12.39
CA TYR A 846 3.93 -26.94 -10.96
C TYR A 846 5.36 -27.13 -10.44
N THR A 847 6.32 -26.38 -10.99
CA THR A 847 7.76 -26.55 -10.69
C THR A 847 8.07 -26.37 -9.21
N SER A 848 7.48 -25.36 -8.55
CA SER A 848 7.72 -25.10 -7.12
C SER A 848 6.93 -26.03 -6.18
N PHE A 849 5.88 -26.71 -6.64
CA PHE A 849 5.24 -27.82 -5.91
C PHE A 849 6.22 -28.99 -5.74
N VAL A 850 6.87 -29.41 -6.83
CA VAL A 850 7.87 -30.51 -6.85
C VAL A 850 9.21 -30.09 -6.24
N LEU A 851 9.61 -28.83 -6.44
CA LEU A 851 10.81 -28.24 -5.86
C LEU A 851 10.48 -26.99 -5.04
N PRO A 852 10.07 -27.12 -3.76
CA PRO A 852 9.76 -25.98 -2.88
C PRO A 852 10.86 -24.90 -2.79
N THR A 853 12.11 -25.25 -3.06
CA THR A 853 13.25 -24.32 -3.16
C THR A 853 13.19 -23.35 -4.35
N PHE A 854 12.32 -23.59 -5.33
CA PHE A 854 12.04 -22.70 -6.48
C PHE A 854 10.82 -21.78 -6.28
N THR A 855 10.22 -21.78 -5.08
CA THR A 855 9.23 -20.77 -4.68
C THR A 855 9.79 -19.37 -4.87
N ASN A 856 9.03 -18.47 -5.52
CA ASN A 856 9.45 -17.12 -5.93
C ASN A 856 10.67 -17.05 -6.87
N PHE A 857 11.04 -18.14 -7.55
CA PHE A 857 12.00 -18.15 -8.66
C PHE A 857 11.35 -18.55 -9.99
N ILE A 858 10.47 -19.56 -9.95
CA ILE A 858 9.57 -19.94 -11.05
C ILE A 858 8.13 -19.90 -10.52
N VAL A 859 7.32 -19.04 -11.12
CA VAL A 859 5.93 -18.79 -10.72
C VAL A 859 4.98 -19.30 -11.82
N PRO A 860 3.93 -20.06 -11.48
CA PRO A 860 2.95 -20.50 -12.48
C PRO A 860 2.14 -19.32 -13.00
N CYS A 861 1.98 -19.23 -14.31
CA CYS A 861 1.22 -18.21 -15.01
C CYS A 861 0.20 -18.85 -15.95
N ARG A 862 -1.08 -18.77 -15.62
CA ARG A 862 -2.15 -19.15 -16.54
C ARG A 862 -2.30 -18.11 -17.65
N GLY A 863 -2.16 -18.55 -18.90
CA GLY A 863 -2.55 -17.75 -20.07
C GLY A 863 -3.75 -18.37 -20.79
N GLN A 864 -4.29 -17.65 -21.78
CA GLN A 864 -5.49 -18.06 -22.52
C GLN A 864 -5.36 -17.86 -24.03
N MET A 865 -5.88 -18.82 -24.78
CA MET A 865 -5.87 -18.92 -26.24
C MET A 865 -7.31 -18.91 -26.79
N SER A 866 -7.49 -18.38 -28.00
CA SER A 866 -8.66 -18.62 -28.84
C SER A 866 -8.23 -19.04 -30.25
N ALA A 867 -8.89 -20.06 -30.80
CA ALA A 867 -8.76 -20.46 -32.21
C ALA A 867 -9.89 -19.79 -32.98
N LEU A 868 -9.58 -18.69 -33.66
CA LEU A 868 -10.57 -17.83 -34.31
C LEU A 868 -10.70 -18.19 -35.80
N LYS A 869 -11.93 -18.15 -36.32
CA LYS A 869 -12.17 -18.21 -37.77
C LYS A 869 -11.65 -16.91 -38.40
N PRO A 870 -10.84 -16.97 -39.47
CA PRO A 870 -10.47 -15.77 -40.23
C PRO A 870 -11.69 -15.20 -40.96
N LEU A 871 -11.78 -13.87 -41.02
CA LEU A 871 -12.63 -13.19 -42.00
C LEU A 871 -12.02 -13.36 -43.41
N GLN A 872 -12.81 -13.22 -44.46
CA GLN A 872 -12.34 -13.43 -45.84
C GLN A 872 -11.14 -12.53 -46.24
N SER A 873 -10.99 -11.35 -45.62
CA SER A 873 -9.82 -10.46 -45.77
C SER A 873 -8.51 -10.99 -45.19
N LEU A 874 -8.57 -12.09 -44.43
CA LEU A 874 -7.46 -12.86 -43.84
C LEU A 874 -7.50 -14.35 -44.23
N SER A 875 -8.35 -14.74 -45.19
CA SER A 875 -8.44 -16.12 -45.70
C SER A 875 -7.67 -16.32 -47.01
N ASP A 876 -7.52 -17.58 -47.42
CA ASP A 876 -7.06 -17.95 -48.76
C ASP A 876 -5.71 -17.31 -49.14
N GLU A 877 -5.64 -16.58 -50.26
CA GLU A 877 -4.43 -15.88 -50.70
C GLU A 877 -3.97 -14.77 -49.74
N HIS A 878 -4.93 -14.19 -48.99
CA HIS A 878 -4.77 -13.06 -48.08
C HIS A 878 -4.30 -13.45 -46.68
N ARG A 879 -4.15 -14.75 -46.37
CA ARG A 879 -3.73 -15.22 -45.04
C ARG A 879 -2.44 -14.58 -44.55
N LEU A 880 -2.31 -14.44 -43.23
CA LEU A 880 -1.08 -14.01 -42.58
C LEU A 880 0.01 -15.07 -42.82
N LYS A 881 1.11 -14.65 -43.45
CA LYS A 881 2.29 -15.46 -43.77
C LYS A 881 3.49 -15.07 -42.88
N THR A 882 3.22 -14.71 -41.64
CA THR A 882 4.19 -14.26 -40.64
C THR A 882 3.82 -14.81 -39.27
N SER A 883 4.82 -14.99 -38.41
CA SER A 883 4.58 -15.11 -36.96
C SER A 883 4.52 -13.70 -36.39
N MET A 884 3.55 -13.43 -35.53
CA MET A 884 3.31 -12.09 -34.99
C MET A 884 3.34 -12.09 -33.47
N GLY A 885 3.96 -11.08 -32.90
CA GLY A 885 3.82 -10.67 -31.50
C GLY A 885 3.47 -9.19 -31.44
N PHE A 886 2.72 -8.77 -30.43
CA PHE A 886 2.26 -7.39 -30.26
C PHE A 886 2.70 -6.87 -28.90
N GLU A 887 3.44 -5.76 -28.92
CA GLU A 887 4.07 -5.14 -27.75
C GLU A 887 3.64 -3.68 -27.63
N GLY A 888 3.29 -3.27 -26.42
CA GLY A 888 2.68 -1.98 -26.10
C GLY A 888 2.10 -2.00 -24.70
N ASP A 889 1.53 -0.89 -24.26
CA ASP A 889 0.86 -0.84 -22.96
C ASP A 889 -0.28 -1.88 -22.91
N GLY A 890 -0.18 -2.80 -21.94
CA GLY A 890 -1.09 -3.95 -21.78
C GLY A 890 -1.10 -4.98 -22.92
N LEU A 891 -0.22 -4.88 -23.93
CA LEU A 891 -0.11 -5.84 -25.02
C LEU A 891 1.04 -6.82 -24.76
N ASP A 892 0.66 -8.08 -24.50
CA ASP A 892 1.51 -9.26 -24.37
C ASP A 892 0.84 -10.41 -25.13
N ASP A 893 0.68 -10.16 -26.44
CA ASP A 893 -0.14 -10.98 -27.33
C ASP A 893 0.71 -11.56 -28.47
N TYR A 894 0.36 -12.77 -28.92
CA TYR A 894 0.97 -13.40 -30.09
C TYR A 894 -0.05 -14.11 -30.98
N LEU A 895 0.33 -14.27 -32.24
CA LEU A 895 -0.50 -14.85 -33.29
C LEU A 895 0.35 -15.69 -34.26
N ILE A 896 -0.24 -16.80 -34.70
CA ILE A 896 0.04 -17.41 -36.00
C ILE A 896 -1.28 -17.66 -36.72
N GLN A 897 -1.23 -17.91 -38.02
CA GLN A 897 -2.36 -18.47 -38.76
C GLN A 897 -2.00 -19.85 -39.31
N ARG A 898 -2.88 -20.83 -39.09
CA ARG A 898 -2.76 -22.20 -39.60
C ARG A 898 -2.91 -22.26 -41.12
N PRO A 899 -2.49 -23.36 -41.77
CA PRO A 899 -2.69 -23.54 -43.21
C PRO A 899 -4.18 -23.50 -43.59
N ASN A 900 -4.52 -23.02 -44.80
CA ASN A 900 -5.91 -22.91 -45.25
C ASN A 900 -6.54 -24.30 -45.42
N GLU A 901 -5.75 -25.23 -45.97
CA GLU A 901 -6.01 -26.65 -46.12
C GLU A 901 -6.15 -27.41 -44.78
N ARG A 902 -5.79 -26.77 -43.66
CA ARG A 902 -6.04 -27.23 -42.28
C ARG A 902 -7.04 -26.35 -41.53
N GLY A 903 -7.84 -25.57 -42.25
CA GLY A 903 -8.93 -24.74 -41.75
C GLY A 903 -8.59 -23.29 -41.40
N GLY A 904 -7.38 -22.80 -41.71
CA GLY A 904 -7.03 -21.38 -41.73
C GLY A 904 -7.08 -20.62 -40.39
N HIS A 905 -7.28 -21.32 -39.27
CA HIS A 905 -7.53 -20.73 -37.95
C HIS A 905 -6.44 -19.74 -37.52
N LEU A 906 -6.86 -18.59 -37.02
CA LEU A 906 -6.03 -17.61 -36.32
C LEU A 906 -5.84 -18.10 -34.88
N MET A 907 -4.63 -18.54 -34.53
CA MET A 907 -4.30 -19.07 -33.21
C MET A 907 -3.79 -17.91 -32.35
N PHE A 908 -4.73 -17.20 -31.73
CA PHE A 908 -4.45 -15.94 -31.02
C PHE A 908 -4.40 -16.15 -29.52
N GLY A 909 -3.35 -15.65 -28.87
CA GLY A 909 -3.13 -15.85 -27.44
C GLY A 909 -2.49 -14.63 -26.79
N GLY A 910 -2.99 -14.26 -25.62
CA GLY A 910 -2.60 -13.00 -24.97
C GLY A 910 -3.62 -12.54 -23.95
N GLY A 911 -3.86 -11.23 -23.86
CA GLY A 911 -4.89 -10.62 -23.03
C GLY A 911 -4.71 -10.86 -21.52
N ARG A 912 -3.46 -11.06 -21.09
CA ARG A 912 -3.05 -11.57 -19.77
C ARG A 912 -3.39 -10.65 -18.59
N THR A 913 -3.67 -9.37 -18.88
CA THR A 913 -4.11 -8.27 -18.00
C THR A 913 -5.63 -8.18 -17.82
N ASN A 914 -6.43 -8.89 -18.63
CA ASN A 914 -7.90 -8.83 -18.54
C ASN A 914 -8.45 -9.64 -17.35
N ALA A 915 -7.67 -10.62 -16.87
CA ALA A 915 -8.04 -11.55 -15.81
C ALA A 915 -6.78 -12.08 -15.10
N ARG A 916 -6.92 -12.53 -13.85
CA ARG A 916 -5.77 -13.01 -13.07
C ARG A 916 -5.12 -14.25 -13.71
N SER A 917 -3.82 -14.13 -13.90
CA SER A 917 -2.96 -15.04 -14.66
C SER A 917 -1.77 -15.54 -13.82
N ILE A 918 -1.01 -14.63 -13.21
CA ILE A 918 0.12 -14.94 -12.30
C ILE A 918 -0.38 -15.63 -11.01
N GLY A 919 0.40 -16.61 -10.54
CA GLY A 919 0.14 -17.36 -9.32
C GLY A 919 -1.10 -18.26 -9.40
N VAL A 920 -1.44 -18.73 -10.60
CA VAL A 920 -2.60 -19.60 -10.88
C VAL A 920 -2.11 -20.90 -11.52
N THR A 921 -2.48 -22.04 -10.95
CA THR A 921 -2.24 -23.39 -11.51
C THR A 921 -3.52 -24.06 -12.04
N ASP A 922 -4.66 -23.39 -11.92
CA ASP A 922 -5.98 -23.86 -12.36
C ASP A 922 -6.30 -23.38 -13.79
N ASP A 923 -6.00 -24.23 -14.76
CA ASP A 923 -6.36 -24.10 -16.17
C ASP A 923 -7.61 -24.93 -16.56
N SER A 924 -8.46 -25.29 -15.59
CA SER A 924 -9.72 -26.01 -15.85
C SER A 924 -10.75 -25.16 -16.62
N PHE A 925 -10.70 -23.84 -16.47
CA PHE A 925 -11.69 -22.91 -17.01
C PHE A 925 -11.10 -21.82 -17.92
N VAL A 926 -11.98 -21.27 -18.75
CA VAL A 926 -11.74 -20.13 -19.65
C VAL A 926 -12.29 -18.87 -18.97
N ASP A 927 -11.48 -17.82 -18.84
CA ASP A 927 -11.97 -16.53 -18.33
C ASP A 927 -12.75 -15.77 -19.42
N PRO A 928 -14.00 -15.33 -19.15
CA PRO A 928 -14.84 -14.69 -20.15
C PRO A 928 -14.35 -13.31 -20.59
N LYS A 929 -13.56 -12.59 -19.77
CA LYS A 929 -12.99 -11.29 -20.14
C LYS A 929 -11.85 -11.46 -21.13
N THR A 930 -10.89 -12.31 -20.81
CA THR A 930 -9.78 -12.61 -21.73
C THR A 930 -10.30 -13.25 -23.02
N ALA A 931 -11.36 -14.06 -22.96
CA ALA A 931 -12.02 -14.62 -24.15
C ALA A 931 -12.61 -13.51 -25.04
N ALA A 932 -13.41 -12.60 -24.46
CA ALA A 932 -13.98 -11.47 -25.19
C ALA A 932 -12.89 -10.52 -25.75
N TYR A 933 -11.77 -10.33 -25.04
CA TYR A 933 -10.61 -9.61 -25.55
C TYR A 933 -10.01 -10.30 -26.79
N LEU A 934 -9.71 -11.60 -26.70
CA LEU A 934 -9.07 -12.35 -27.80
C LEU A 934 -9.93 -12.35 -29.06
N ARG A 935 -11.26 -12.49 -28.94
CA ARG A 935 -12.17 -12.42 -30.10
C ARG A 935 -12.26 -11.03 -30.73
N ARG A 936 -11.87 -9.96 -30.03
CA ARG A 936 -12.05 -8.56 -30.49
C ARG A 936 -10.75 -7.90 -30.95
N GLN A 937 -9.63 -8.15 -30.26
CA GLN A 937 -8.41 -7.35 -30.42
C GLN A 937 -7.85 -7.36 -31.86
N LEU A 938 -7.94 -8.50 -32.57
CA LEU A 938 -7.48 -8.58 -33.97
C LEU A 938 -8.27 -7.71 -34.94
N VAL A 939 -9.53 -7.39 -34.63
CA VAL A 939 -10.35 -6.44 -35.41
C VAL A 939 -9.74 -5.03 -35.33
N THR A 940 -9.33 -4.62 -34.13
CA THR A 940 -8.68 -3.31 -33.90
C THR A 940 -7.24 -3.28 -34.41
N VAL A 941 -6.46 -4.33 -34.16
CA VAL A 941 -5.04 -4.42 -34.55
C VAL A 941 -4.86 -4.38 -36.07
N PHE A 942 -5.70 -5.08 -36.84
CA PHE A 942 -5.63 -5.14 -38.30
C PHE A 942 -6.59 -4.18 -39.03
N ASP A 943 -7.31 -3.32 -38.30
CA ASP A 943 -8.34 -2.38 -38.82
C ASP A 943 -9.36 -3.09 -39.74
N LEU A 944 -9.89 -4.22 -39.26
CA LEU A 944 -10.83 -5.07 -40.03
C LEU A 944 -12.23 -4.44 -40.07
N PRO A 945 -12.98 -4.61 -41.18
CA PRO A 945 -14.31 -4.03 -41.31
C PRO A 945 -15.31 -4.64 -40.32
N GLU A 946 -16.13 -3.80 -39.69
CA GLU A 946 -17.15 -4.16 -38.67
C GLU A 946 -18.32 -5.02 -39.21
N LYS A 947 -18.25 -5.50 -40.47
CA LYS A 947 -19.27 -6.34 -41.11
C LYS A 947 -18.64 -7.32 -42.08
N GLU A 948 -18.98 -8.60 -41.93
CA GLU A 948 -18.77 -9.61 -42.98
C GLU A 948 -19.68 -9.31 -44.18
N SER A 949 -19.16 -9.51 -45.40
CA SER A 949 -19.82 -9.12 -46.65
C SER A 949 -21.07 -9.96 -46.95
N GLY A 950 -22.21 -9.50 -46.42
CA GLY A 950 -23.52 -10.16 -46.52
C GLY A 950 -24.34 -10.09 -45.23
N SER A 951 -23.71 -9.80 -44.09
CA SER A 951 -24.40 -9.68 -42.80
C SER A 951 -25.04 -8.30 -42.60
N GLN A 952 -26.28 -8.28 -42.07
CA GLN A 952 -26.90 -7.03 -41.59
C GLN A 952 -26.48 -6.67 -40.15
N ALA A 953 -26.04 -7.64 -39.35
CA ALA A 953 -25.58 -7.42 -37.98
C ALA A 953 -24.13 -6.89 -37.96
N PRO A 954 -23.79 -5.93 -37.06
CA PRO A 954 -22.41 -5.51 -36.86
C PRO A 954 -21.61 -6.63 -36.19
N GLN A 955 -20.54 -7.09 -36.85
CA GLN A 955 -19.64 -8.09 -36.31
C GLN A 955 -18.55 -7.41 -35.48
N VAL A 956 -18.86 -7.19 -34.20
CA VAL A 956 -17.95 -6.57 -33.24
C VAL A 956 -16.88 -7.56 -32.73
N GLU A 957 -17.02 -8.87 -32.97
CA GLU A 957 -16.04 -9.89 -32.58
C GLU A 957 -15.93 -11.08 -33.55
N LEU A 958 -14.75 -11.69 -33.61
CA LEU A 958 -14.42 -12.86 -34.41
C LEU A 958 -14.96 -14.15 -33.77
N THR A 959 -15.46 -15.06 -34.60
CA THR A 959 -16.00 -16.35 -34.14
C THR A 959 -14.88 -17.29 -33.70
N ALA A 960 -14.78 -17.58 -32.41
CA ALA A 960 -13.95 -18.67 -31.90
C ALA A 960 -14.57 -20.04 -32.22
N THR A 961 -13.74 -21.03 -32.58
CA THR A 961 -14.14 -22.45 -32.60
C THR A 961 -13.78 -23.15 -31.29
N HIS A 962 -12.67 -22.74 -30.67
CA HIS A 962 -12.20 -23.23 -29.37
C HIS A 962 -11.59 -22.05 -28.59
N GLU A 963 -11.78 -22.05 -27.27
CA GLU A 963 -11.11 -21.13 -26.33
C GLU A 963 -10.65 -21.96 -25.13
N TRP A 964 -9.41 -21.76 -24.67
CA TRP A 964 -8.80 -22.63 -23.66
C TRP A 964 -7.63 -21.96 -22.94
N THR A 965 -7.25 -22.51 -21.79
CA THR A 965 -6.18 -22.04 -20.91
C THR A 965 -5.09 -23.10 -20.71
N GLY A 966 -3.93 -22.66 -20.23
CA GLY A 966 -2.83 -23.51 -19.83
C GLY A 966 -1.78 -22.76 -19.01
N ILE A 967 -0.93 -23.50 -18.29
CA ILE A 967 0.01 -22.91 -17.33
C ILE A 967 1.45 -22.85 -17.90
N MET A 968 2.01 -21.65 -17.90
CA MET A 968 3.42 -21.33 -18.16
C MET A 968 4.19 -21.22 -16.85
N GLY A 969 5.52 -21.31 -16.87
CA GLY A 969 6.38 -21.01 -15.72
C GLY A 969 7.17 -19.74 -16.00
N PHE A 970 6.91 -18.67 -15.24
CA PHE A 970 7.59 -17.38 -15.37
C PHE A 970 8.79 -17.31 -14.43
N SER A 971 9.98 -17.02 -14.97
CA SER A 971 11.21 -16.82 -14.19
C SER A 971 11.32 -15.40 -13.65
N ARG A 972 11.90 -15.28 -12.45
CA ARG A 972 12.14 -13.99 -11.78
C ARG A 972 13.15 -13.07 -12.50
N ASP A 973 14.04 -13.64 -13.30
CA ASP A 973 15.02 -12.96 -14.15
C ASP A 973 14.74 -13.13 -15.67
N GLU A 974 13.47 -13.40 -15.99
CA GLU A 974 12.91 -13.69 -17.33
C GLU A 974 13.42 -14.95 -18.03
N VAL A 975 14.61 -15.49 -17.72
CA VAL A 975 15.21 -16.60 -18.47
C VAL A 975 15.03 -17.99 -17.83
N PRO A 976 15.08 -19.10 -18.60
CA PRO A 976 14.90 -20.45 -18.06
C PRO A 976 15.97 -20.87 -17.04
N TRP A 977 15.64 -21.83 -16.19
CA TRP A 977 16.54 -22.52 -15.27
C TRP A 977 16.87 -23.91 -15.81
N VAL A 978 18.14 -24.15 -16.11
CA VAL A 978 18.64 -25.38 -16.72
C VAL A 978 19.87 -25.90 -15.96
N GLY A 979 19.86 -27.17 -15.56
CA GLY A 979 21.00 -27.86 -14.98
C GLY A 979 20.76 -28.45 -13.59
N PRO A 980 21.81 -28.75 -12.80
CA PRO A 980 21.70 -29.36 -11.48
C PRO A 980 21.03 -28.42 -10.47
N VAL A 981 20.30 -28.95 -9.49
CA VAL A 981 19.63 -28.16 -8.45
C VAL A 981 20.56 -27.97 -7.24
N PRO A 982 20.92 -26.72 -6.86
CA PRO A 982 21.74 -26.45 -5.69
C PRO A 982 21.18 -27.10 -4.41
N GLY A 983 22.04 -27.86 -3.72
CA GLY A 983 21.67 -28.61 -2.52
C GLY A 983 20.86 -29.89 -2.75
N ARG A 984 20.64 -30.33 -3.99
CA ARG A 984 20.01 -31.64 -4.31
C ARG A 984 20.84 -32.42 -5.35
N PRO A 985 21.99 -33.01 -4.98
CA PRO A 985 22.89 -33.69 -5.91
C PRO A 985 22.17 -34.82 -6.66
N GLY A 986 22.09 -34.73 -7.99
CA GLY A 986 21.39 -35.71 -8.83
C GLY A 986 19.94 -35.35 -9.21
N VAL A 987 19.40 -34.24 -8.70
CA VAL A 987 18.19 -33.59 -9.24
C VAL A 987 18.61 -32.49 -10.21
N PHE A 988 17.96 -32.45 -11.36
CA PHE A 988 18.16 -31.47 -12.43
C PHE A 988 16.84 -30.77 -12.75
N ILE A 989 16.92 -29.56 -13.31
CA ILE A 989 15.77 -28.75 -13.72
C ILE A 989 15.94 -28.30 -15.19
N ALA A 990 14.82 -28.17 -15.89
CA ALA A 990 14.71 -27.52 -17.19
C ALA A 990 13.32 -26.86 -17.30
N ALA A 991 13.15 -25.69 -16.67
CA ALA A 991 11.85 -25.02 -16.48
C ALA A 991 11.98 -23.49 -16.38
N GLY A 992 10.87 -22.76 -16.26
CA GLY A 992 10.89 -21.28 -16.15
C GLY A 992 10.91 -20.55 -17.49
N PHE A 993 10.23 -21.12 -18.50
CA PHE A 993 10.12 -20.48 -19.83
C PHE A 993 9.05 -19.36 -19.82
N THR A 994 9.48 -18.14 -19.47
CA THR A 994 8.65 -16.92 -19.32
C THR A 994 8.00 -16.48 -20.62
N GLY A 995 6.79 -16.98 -20.90
CA GLY A 995 6.03 -16.69 -22.14
C GLY A 995 6.59 -17.33 -23.41
N HIS A 996 7.91 -17.54 -23.46
CA HIS A 996 8.70 -17.69 -24.67
C HIS A 996 9.35 -19.08 -24.83
N GLY A 997 8.53 -20.12 -24.75
CA GLY A 997 9.01 -21.50 -24.64
C GLY A 997 9.56 -22.13 -25.93
N MET A 998 8.96 -21.87 -27.10
CA MET A 998 9.27 -22.64 -28.31
C MET A 998 10.75 -22.59 -28.75
N PRO A 999 11.41 -21.43 -28.85
CA PRO A 999 12.81 -21.36 -29.23
C PRO A 999 13.77 -21.70 -28.08
N ASN A 1000 13.29 -22.11 -26.90
CA ASN A 1000 14.15 -22.41 -25.74
C ASN A 1000 14.04 -23.86 -25.22
N THR A 1001 12.88 -24.49 -25.38
CA THR A 1001 12.51 -25.71 -24.64
C THR A 1001 13.25 -26.98 -25.07
N PHE A 1002 13.51 -27.18 -26.37
CA PHE A 1002 14.06 -28.44 -26.87
C PHE A 1002 15.53 -28.63 -26.47
N LEU A 1003 16.40 -27.65 -26.75
CA LEU A 1003 17.82 -27.73 -26.36
C LEU A 1003 18.03 -27.60 -24.85
N SER A 1004 17.12 -26.95 -24.11
CA SER A 1004 17.17 -26.95 -22.64
C SER A 1004 16.93 -28.36 -22.05
N GLY A 1005 16.01 -29.13 -22.65
CA GLY A 1005 15.79 -30.54 -22.30
C GLY A 1005 16.99 -31.42 -22.66
N ALA A 1006 17.57 -31.20 -23.84
CA ALA A 1006 18.79 -31.87 -24.29
C ALA A 1006 19.98 -31.60 -23.34
N ALA A 1007 20.17 -30.35 -22.93
CA ALA A 1007 21.25 -29.96 -22.03
C ALA A 1007 21.14 -30.66 -20.66
N ALA A 1008 19.95 -30.69 -20.06
CA ALA A 1008 19.71 -31.41 -18.81
C ALA A 1008 19.97 -32.93 -18.95
N ALA A 1009 19.56 -33.54 -20.07
CA ALA A 1009 19.85 -34.94 -20.36
C ALA A 1009 21.35 -35.22 -20.56
N ILE A 1010 22.09 -34.34 -21.24
CA ILE A 1010 23.54 -34.44 -21.44
C ILE A 1010 24.28 -34.31 -20.10
N MET A 1011 23.84 -33.43 -19.20
CA MET A 1011 24.41 -33.35 -17.84
C MET A 1011 24.14 -34.62 -17.03
N VAL A 1012 22.94 -35.19 -17.10
CA VAL A 1012 22.61 -36.47 -16.46
C VAL A 1012 23.44 -37.62 -17.03
N ARG A 1013 23.54 -37.73 -18.36
CA ARG A 1013 24.37 -38.73 -19.06
C ARG A 1013 25.83 -38.62 -18.67
N ALA A 1014 26.39 -37.40 -18.64
CA ALA A 1014 27.78 -37.17 -18.21
C ALA A 1014 28.02 -37.58 -16.75
N ALA A 1015 27.04 -37.39 -15.86
CA ALA A 1015 27.09 -37.86 -14.47
C ALA A 1015 26.91 -39.39 -14.31
N PHE A 1016 26.43 -40.09 -15.34
CA PHE A 1016 26.51 -41.56 -15.45
C PHE A 1016 27.84 -42.02 -16.05
N ASP A 1017 28.44 -41.24 -16.96
CA ASP A 1017 29.81 -41.43 -17.47
C ASP A 1017 30.91 -41.13 -16.40
N GLY A 1018 30.53 -40.92 -15.14
CA GLY A 1018 31.45 -40.67 -14.02
C GLY A 1018 32.02 -39.24 -13.96
N ARG A 1019 31.58 -38.32 -14.82
CA ARG A 1019 32.06 -36.93 -14.82
C ARG A 1019 31.49 -36.13 -13.65
N ASN A 1020 32.24 -35.15 -13.17
CA ASN A 1020 31.73 -34.23 -12.14
C ASN A 1020 30.74 -33.20 -12.72
N GLU A 1021 30.09 -32.45 -11.84
CA GLU A 1021 29.05 -31.48 -12.19
C GLU A 1021 29.56 -30.38 -13.15
N LYS A 1022 30.80 -29.92 -12.96
CA LYS A 1022 31.43 -28.88 -13.78
C LYS A 1022 31.73 -29.37 -15.20
N GLU A 1023 32.28 -30.57 -15.33
CA GLU A 1023 32.52 -31.25 -16.62
C GLU A 1023 31.22 -31.56 -17.37
N SER A 1024 30.21 -32.03 -16.62
CA SER A 1024 28.87 -32.34 -17.15
C SER A 1024 28.19 -31.08 -17.68
N THR A 1025 28.27 -29.98 -16.93
CA THR A 1025 27.75 -28.67 -17.33
C THR A 1025 28.49 -28.11 -18.55
N ALA A 1026 29.83 -28.16 -18.56
CA ALA A 1026 30.63 -27.69 -19.68
C ALA A 1026 30.31 -28.45 -20.98
N LYS A 1027 30.21 -29.79 -20.93
CA LYS A 1027 29.82 -30.62 -22.08
C LYS A 1027 28.42 -30.27 -22.59
N ALA A 1028 27.45 -30.06 -21.70
CA ALA A 1028 26.11 -29.67 -22.10
C ALA A 1028 26.07 -28.28 -22.77
N MET A 1029 26.86 -27.32 -22.29
CA MET A 1029 27.02 -26.01 -22.94
C MET A 1029 27.67 -26.12 -24.32
N GLU A 1030 28.67 -26.99 -24.51
CA GLU A 1030 29.33 -27.24 -25.79
C GLU A 1030 28.37 -27.84 -26.83
N GLU A 1031 27.71 -28.96 -26.49
CA GLU A 1031 26.85 -29.69 -27.41
C GLU A 1031 25.50 -28.99 -27.72
N THR A 1032 25.01 -28.12 -26.83
CA THR A 1032 23.73 -27.40 -27.03
C THR A 1032 23.86 -25.90 -27.25
N GLY A 1033 24.98 -25.28 -26.88
CA GLY A 1033 25.12 -23.82 -26.86
C GLY A 1033 24.45 -23.14 -25.66
N LEU A 1034 24.11 -23.88 -24.59
CA LEU A 1034 23.37 -23.35 -23.44
C LEU A 1034 24.01 -22.07 -22.84
N PRO A 1035 23.29 -20.95 -22.74
CA PRO A 1035 23.81 -19.70 -22.19
C PRO A 1035 24.22 -19.84 -20.72
N LYS A 1036 25.31 -19.16 -20.32
CA LYS A 1036 25.72 -19.12 -18.89
C LYS A 1036 24.62 -18.57 -17.99
N LYS A 1037 23.81 -17.62 -18.49
CA LYS A 1037 22.67 -17.04 -17.75
C LYS A 1037 21.55 -18.06 -17.47
N TYR A 1038 21.43 -19.14 -18.26
CA TYR A 1038 20.40 -20.16 -18.07
C TYR A 1038 20.79 -21.19 -16.99
N LEU A 1039 22.07 -21.25 -16.59
CA LEU A 1039 22.57 -22.22 -15.64
C LEU A 1039 21.90 -22.08 -14.26
N CYS A 1040 21.59 -23.22 -13.66
CA CYS A 1040 20.98 -23.32 -12.34
C CYS A 1040 22.03 -23.21 -11.20
N THR A 1041 22.70 -22.06 -11.08
CA THR A 1041 23.74 -21.83 -10.07
C THR A 1041 23.22 -21.18 -8.79
N GLU A 1042 23.94 -21.37 -7.68
CA GLU A 1042 23.65 -20.69 -6.42
C GLU A 1042 23.81 -19.17 -6.52
N ASP A 1043 24.84 -18.68 -7.22
CA ASP A 1043 25.04 -17.24 -7.45
C ASP A 1043 23.85 -16.62 -8.19
N ARG A 1044 23.30 -17.31 -9.19
CA ARG A 1044 22.08 -16.87 -9.88
C ARG A 1044 20.90 -16.86 -8.93
N ARG A 1045 20.74 -17.90 -8.08
CA ARG A 1045 19.69 -17.97 -7.06
C ARG A 1045 19.76 -16.77 -6.10
N VAL A 1046 20.94 -16.45 -5.56
CA VAL A 1046 21.14 -15.29 -4.67
C VAL A 1046 20.84 -13.97 -5.38
N ASN A 1047 21.32 -13.79 -6.62
CA ASN A 1047 21.05 -12.57 -7.39
C ASN A 1047 19.55 -12.39 -7.70
N CYS A 1048 18.84 -13.47 -8.06
CA CYS A 1048 17.40 -13.42 -8.32
C CYS A 1048 16.56 -13.10 -7.09
N GLN A 1049 17.05 -13.34 -5.86
CA GLN A 1049 16.34 -12.95 -4.64
C GLN A 1049 16.25 -11.43 -4.45
N GLN A 1050 17.19 -10.67 -5.01
CA GLN A 1050 17.30 -9.21 -4.87
C GLN A 1050 16.53 -8.43 -5.95
N MET A 1051 16.08 -9.11 -7.01
CA MET A 1051 15.23 -8.54 -8.06
C MET A 1051 13.79 -8.37 -7.59
N GLU A 1052 12.96 -7.61 -8.30
CA GLU A 1052 11.50 -7.63 -8.11
C GLU A 1052 10.95 -9.05 -8.32
N SER A 1053 9.81 -9.40 -7.72
CA SER A 1053 9.15 -10.68 -7.98
C SER A 1053 8.48 -10.74 -9.36
N VAL A 1054 7.93 -11.89 -9.73
CA VAL A 1054 7.13 -12.02 -10.96
C VAL A 1054 5.82 -11.22 -10.82
N GLU A 1055 5.22 -11.30 -9.64
CA GLU A 1055 4.03 -10.55 -9.24
C GLU A 1055 4.27 -9.04 -9.22
N GLU A 1056 5.41 -8.59 -8.66
CA GLU A 1056 5.73 -7.17 -8.55
C GLU A 1056 5.97 -6.50 -9.91
N ARG A 1057 6.62 -7.21 -10.85
CA ARG A 1057 6.77 -6.73 -12.23
C ARG A 1057 5.45 -6.70 -13.00
N GLU A 1058 4.59 -7.71 -12.84
CA GLU A 1058 3.26 -7.73 -13.47
C GLU A 1058 2.35 -6.61 -12.94
N GLU A 1059 2.38 -6.36 -11.62
CA GLU A 1059 1.70 -5.22 -11.02
C GLU A 1059 2.23 -3.86 -11.53
N GLY A 1060 3.43 -3.81 -12.11
CA GLY A 1060 3.92 -2.64 -12.87
C GLY A 1060 3.36 -2.55 -14.29
N PHE A 1061 2.99 -3.68 -14.90
CA PHE A 1061 2.58 -3.81 -16.30
C PHE A 1061 1.06 -3.63 -16.51
N GLU A 1062 0.21 -4.08 -15.58
CA GLU A 1062 -1.23 -3.74 -15.62
C GLU A 1062 -1.42 -2.20 -15.55
N ARG A 1063 -0.57 -1.50 -14.77
CA ARG A 1063 -0.70 -0.06 -14.46
C ARG A 1063 -0.57 0.90 -15.64
N SER A 1064 0.04 0.50 -16.76
CA SER A 1064 0.14 1.39 -17.93
C SER A 1064 -1.10 1.34 -18.84
N PHE A 1065 -1.98 0.34 -18.66
CA PHE A 1065 -3.13 0.12 -19.54
C PHE A 1065 -4.32 1.05 -19.22
N ASP A 1066 -4.66 1.22 -17.94
CA ASP A 1066 -5.75 2.10 -17.46
C ASP A 1066 -5.45 3.61 -17.69
N LEU A 1067 -4.27 3.93 -18.22
CA LEU A 1067 -3.83 5.26 -18.63
C LEU A 1067 -4.22 5.64 -20.08
N GLN A 1068 -4.44 4.67 -20.98
CA GLN A 1068 -4.50 4.91 -22.43
C GLN A 1068 -5.73 4.30 -23.13
N MET A 1069 -6.92 4.83 -22.84
CA MET A 1069 -8.13 4.63 -23.65
C MET A 1069 -8.49 5.93 -24.41
N PRO A 1070 -8.19 6.04 -25.72
CA PRO A 1070 -8.62 7.16 -26.54
C PRO A 1070 -10.14 7.12 -26.73
N LYS A 1071 -10.83 8.23 -26.43
CA LYS A 1071 -12.24 8.38 -26.82
C LYS A 1071 -12.34 8.53 -28.34
N ARG A 1072 -12.54 7.45 -29.10
CA ARG A 1072 -13.00 7.55 -30.51
C ARG A 1072 -14.33 8.33 -30.52
N THR A 1073 -14.39 9.36 -31.36
CA THR A 1073 -15.52 10.28 -31.47
C THR A 1073 -16.47 9.86 -32.58
N GLY A 1074 -17.75 9.68 -32.24
CA GLY A 1074 -18.83 9.38 -33.17
C GLY A 1074 -19.92 8.54 -32.49
N THR A 1075 -21.21 8.70 -32.80
CA THR A 1075 -21.88 9.72 -33.62
C THR A 1075 -23.31 9.90 -33.09
N ASP A 1076 -23.96 11.02 -33.41
CA ASP A 1076 -25.34 11.27 -32.99
C ASP A 1076 -26.31 10.20 -33.50
N LEU A 1077 -27.18 9.73 -32.59
CA LEU A 1077 -28.51 9.24 -32.92
C LEU A 1077 -29.53 10.02 -32.09
N SER A 1078 -29.87 11.20 -32.60
CA SER A 1078 -30.98 12.00 -32.09
C SER A 1078 -32.31 11.31 -32.38
N MET A 1079 -33.14 11.10 -31.35
CA MET A 1079 -34.59 11.09 -31.53
C MET A 1079 -35.13 12.47 -31.13
N ASP A 1080 -35.93 13.05 -32.02
CA ASP A 1080 -36.50 14.38 -31.84
C ASP A 1080 -37.42 14.47 -30.63
N SER A 1081 -37.28 15.55 -29.87
CA SER A 1081 -38.47 16.25 -29.34
C SER A 1081 -38.31 17.74 -29.61
N THR A 1082 -39.21 18.26 -30.44
CA THR A 1082 -39.20 19.65 -30.90
C THR A 1082 -39.63 20.60 -29.80
N TYR A 1083 -38.97 21.74 -29.67
CA TYR A 1083 -39.64 23.04 -29.45
C TYR A 1083 -38.71 24.20 -29.81
N SER A 1084 -39.26 25.24 -30.44
CA SER A 1084 -38.48 26.39 -30.93
C SER A 1084 -38.66 27.64 -30.05
N ALA A 1085 -37.55 28.33 -29.73
CA ALA A 1085 -37.60 29.64 -29.07
C ALA A 1085 -36.50 30.58 -29.60
N LYS A 1086 -36.96 31.57 -30.37
CA LYS A 1086 -36.22 32.56 -31.15
C LYS A 1086 -35.18 33.43 -30.39
N SER A 1087 -34.08 33.69 -31.10
CA SER A 1087 -33.51 35.03 -31.42
C SER A 1087 -32.70 35.89 -30.41
N ILE A 1088 -31.46 36.17 -30.87
CA ILE A 1088 -30.82 37.51 -31.02
C ILE A 1088 -30.19 38.19 -29.76
N PRO A 1089 -28.95 38.72 -29.85
CA PRO A 1089 -28.16 39.13 -28.66
C PRO A 1089 -28.11 40.65 -28.39
N LYS A 1090 -27.77 40.99 -27.14
CA LYS A 1090 -27.13 42.27 -26.74
C LYS A 1090 -25.97 41.94 -25.77
N ASN A 1091 -24.68 42.24 -25.97
CA ASN A 1091 -23.91 43.32 -26.63
C ASN A 1091 -23.41 44.40 -25.63
N ASN A 1092 -22.08 44.47 -25.45
CA ASN A 1092 -21.30 45.50 -24.73
C ASN A 1092 -21.51 45.60 -23.19
N LYS A 1093 -20.54 45.94 -22.33
CA LYS A 1093 -19.27 46.69 -22.50
C LYS A 1093 -18.29 46.45 -21.31
N ARG A 1094 -16.97 46.67 -21.53
CA ARG A 1094 -15.96 47.46 -20.75
C ARG A 1094 -16.14 47.63 -19.20
N ARG A 1095 -15.11 47.73 -18.33
CA ARG A 1095 -13.68 48.23 -18.35
C ARG A 1095 -13.07 47.90 -16.93
N THR A 1096 -11.79 47.94 -16.53
CA THR A 1096 -10.41 47.86 -17.08
C THR A 1096 -9.40 47.79 -15.90
N GLN A 1097 -8.14 47.39 -16.16
CA GLN A 1097 -6.92 47.66 -15.33
C GLN A 1097 -6.84 46.95 -13.97
N SER A 1098 -5.67 46.79 -13.31
CA SER A 1098 -4.23 46.98 -13.64
C SER A 1098 -3.44 45.89 -12.88
N SER A 1099 -2.17 45.53 -13.13
CA SER A 1099 -0.92 46.30 -13.39
C SER A 1099 0.12 45.41 -14.13
N GLY A 1100 1.30 45.87 -14.58
CA GLY A 1100 1.91 47.20 -14.55
C GLY A 1100 3.31 47.18 -13.93
N THR A 1101 4.35 47.31 -14.76
CA THR A 1101 5.76 47.51 -14.36
C THR A 1101 6.40 48.59 -15.24
N PHE A 1102 7.31 49.37 -14.67
CA PHE A 1102 7.91 50.57 -15.29
C PHE A 1102 9.39 50.34 -15.64
N SER A 1103 9.81 50.85 -16.79
CA SER A 1103 11.15 51.42 -17.02
C SER A 1103 11.05 52.47 -18.12
N GLU A 1104 11.77 53.58 -18.00
CA GLU A 1104 11.58 54.78 -18.83
C GLU A 1104 12.65 54.96 -19.93
N CYS A 1105 12.41 55.96 -20.78
CA CYS A 1105 13.32 56.56 -21.77
C CYS A 1105 13.51 55.77 -23.10
N GLY A 1106 13.41 56.38 -24.29
CA GLY A 1106 12.93 57.74 -24.57
C GLY A 1106 13.01 58.18 -26.04
N ARG A 1107 11.87 58.64 -26.57
CA ARG A 1107 11.66 59.51 -27.77
C ARG A 1107 12.07 59.02 -29.18
N HIS A 1108 11.05 59.02 -30.06
CA HIS A 1108 11.10 59.24 -31.53
C HIS A 1108 11.82 58.16 -32.39
N GLY A 1109 11.40 57.89 -33.64
CA GLY A 1109 10.24 58.36 -34.40
C GLY A 1109 10.46 58.20 -35.92
N ASN A 1110 9.37 58.19 -36.73
CA ASN A 1110 9.37 57.98 -38.20
C ASN A 1110 9.85 56.57 -38.63
N LYS A 1111 9.52 55.96 -39.77
CA LYS A 1111 8.52 56.01 -40.88
C LYS A 1111 9.07 55.02 -41.92
N TRP A 1112 8.32 54.77 -43.00
CA TRP A 1112 8.75 54.07 -44.23
C TRP A 1112 8.88 52.54 -44.15
N LEU A 1113 8.86 51.78 -45.26
CA LEU A 1113 7.91 51.69 -46.39
C LEU A 1113 8.45 50.68 -47.42
N PHE A 1114 7.56 50.02 -48.17
CA PHE A 1114 7.83 49.12 -49.31
C PHE A 1114 8.59 47.80 -48.99
N GLY A 1115 8.38 46.71 -49.75
CA GLY A 1115 7.32 46.48 -50.74
C GLY A 1115 7.56 45.31 -51.71
N GLY A 1116 6.48 44.82 -52.36
CA GLY A 1116 6.50 43.83 -53.45
C GLY A 1116 6.53 42.35 -53.00
N ILE A 1117 6.14 41.34 -53.79
CA ILE A 1117 5.53 41.16 -55.14
C ILE A 1117 4.86 39.74 -55.09
N SER A 1118 3.60 39.45 -55.43
CA SER A 1118 2.83 39.53 -56.70
C SER A 1118 3.25 38.47 -57.75
N ILE A 1119 2.41 37.59 -58.34
CA ILE A 1119 0.95 37.31 -58.25
C ILE A 1119 0.68 35.83 -58.70
N LYS A 1120 -0.34 35.11 -58.19
CA LYS A 1120 -1.57 34.58 -58.87
C LYS A 1120 -1.46 34.18 -60.38
N GLN A 1121 -2.18 33.21 -60.98
CA GLN A 1121 -3.44 32.48 -60.66
C GLN A 1121 -3.60 31.19 -61.54
N THR A 1122 -4.41 30.19 -61.11
CA THR A 1122 -5.24 29.23 -61.93
C THR A 1122 -4.60 28.23 -62.94
N VAL A 1123 -5.15 27.01 -63.18
CA VAL A 1123 -6.00 26.10 -62.36
C VAL A 1123 -6.07 24.70 -63.01
N LYS A 1124 -6.04 23.65 -62.18
CA LYS A 1124 -6.46 22.22 -62.35
C LYS A 1124 -6.03 21.42 -63.61
N ASP A 1125 -5.98 20.10 -63.40
CA ASP A 1125 -5.60 19.03 -64.32
C ASP A 1125 -4.15 19.06 -64.84
N ALA A 1126 -3.33 18.00 -64.73
CA ALA A 1126 -3.52 16.73 -64.02
C ALA A 1126 -2.16 16.10 -63.58
N LEU A 1127 -1.83 16.18 -62.28
CA LEU A 1127 -0.67 15.53 -61.64
C LEU A 1127 -1.13 14.93 -60.29
N LYS A 1128 -0.87 13.68 -59.88
CA LYS A 1128 0.26 12.72 -59.96
C LYS A 1128 1.47 13.00 -59.04
N ARG A 1129 1.48 12.25 -57.93
CA ARG A 1129 2.64 11.66 -57.19
C ARG A 1129 3.50 12.67 -56.39
N LYS A 1130 3.80 12.34 -55.12
CA LYS A 1130 5.09 11.83 -54.58
C LYS A 1130 6.27 12.72 -54.98
N GLU A 1131 7.09 13.19 -54.04
CA GLU A 1131 7.74 12.38 -52.98
C GLU A 1131 7.25 12.62 -51.54
#